data_AF-A0A2B4RXV3-F1
#
_entry.id   AF-A0A2B4RXV3-F1
#
_cell.length_a   1.000
_cell.length_b   1.000
_cell.length_c   1.000
_cell.angle_alpha   90.00
_cell.angle_beta   90.00
_cell.angle_gamma   90.00
#
_symmetry.space_group_name_H-M   'P 1'
#
loop_
_entity.id
_entity.type
_entity.pdbx_description
1 polymer ?
#
loop_
_entity_poly.entity_id
_entity_poly.type
_entity_poly.pdbx_seq_one_letter_code
_entity_poly.pdbx_strand_id
1 'polypeptide(L)'
;MLLVLFFIITFHQISLTQSVKDADWHKEYHTLEEINQKLQEIDNTYENAFLFSIGKSYQNRDTKGIKFTGAFKADKPVIYIQCLVHAREWVSGTVCMYIADMLAQSYGQDQKVTELLDKMDFVIVPVINPDGYVYSWATKVTRSWRKNRIRLGIRGSEKCNFGVDLNRNYGYKWGCCIDQWHDNRCEDTWKGRYPFSQRETQNVRNYLTGLGGTLKGFIDFQAFGEDWYYPWRYTFEDTPDHQEQRRVAVEASKAIYKVNRRRSYTVHSAGTPGYTKSRRTSVTSVEAKAMKITFIVTTFGGLFLLIYLVKCIDSGKVYSGHKVLRVIPRTKAQINFLRSLHDLFNNEAIFSKLEETTDRYKGRARMLTFGKSYERRKLNAVEITSTLHIPKPLVFINCGIHAREWVSPATCMYIIEQLTSQYPDDITVRQVLNKVDFVVMPVFNVDGYVYSWKKDRMWRKSRSLSPGSSCVGTDLNRNWGFRWGEPGASNHPCSESYHGNSAMSEKEVQAVAKYLESLGRRLVAFMDIHSYSQILMFPWGYTKTKSIDNEELDTRSEPENKYHVVNCRGNTDGIFLITGDGQRIESNFAAINFYRIPFQMRVSRAMVDAIKTKGGDNTSYIFGQTSDILYIESGTTKDYLYGHLKVKYTFSMELRDTGRHGFLLPARLIVPTAREAFEGIKALVLNMQLNV
;
A
#
# COMPACT_ATOMS: atom_id res chain seq x y z
N MET A 1 -6.77 15.32 18.69
CA MET A 1 -5.75 14.84 17.72
C MET A 1 -5.73 15.59 16.38
N LEU A 2 -6.45 16.71 16.22
CA LEU A 2 -6.28 17.64 15.08
C LEU A 2 -4.87 18.31 15.01
N LEU A 3 -4.05 18.14 16.05
CA LEU A 3 -2.77 18.85 16.26
C LEU A 3 -1.54 18.20 15.59
N VAL A 4 -1.53 16.87 15.36
CA VAL A 4 -0.43 16.24 14.59
C VAL A 4 -0.52 16.61 13.10
N LEU A 5 -1.72 16.92 12.62
CA LEU A 5 -1.92 17.54 11.31
C LEU A 5 -1.30 18.93 11.25
N PHE A 6 -1.38 19.72 12.33
CA PHE A 6 -0.72 21.02 12.41
C PHE A 6 0.80 20.85 12.33
N PHE A 7 1.39 19.88 13.05
CA PHE A 7 2.83 19.59 13.04
C PHE A 7 3.43 19.30 11.64
N ILE A 8 2.65 18.66 10.77
CA ILE A 8 3.09 18.25 9.44
C ILE A 8 2.74 19.30 8.36
N ILE A 9 1.64 20.04 8.56
CA ILE A 9 1.20 21.14 7.68
C ILE A 9 2.01 22.42 7.94
N THR A 10 2.54 22.64 9.16
CA THR A 10 3.39 23.80 9.44
C THR A 10 4.74 23.72 8.72
N PHE A 11 5.34 22.53 8.60
CA PHE A 11 6.51 22.31 7.75
C PHE A 11 6.26 22.52 6.24
N HIS A 12 5.00 22.68 5.81
CA HIS A 12 4.67 22.91 4.39
C HIS A 12 5.02 24.33 3.89
N GLN A 13 5.30 25.30 4.78
CA GLN A 13 5.74 26.65 4.37
C GLN A 13 6.93 27.19 5.19
N ILE A 14 7.67 26.35 5.92
CA ILE A 14 9.03 26.74 6.29
C ILE A 14 9.76 26.85 4.97
N SER A 15 9.99 28.09 4.54
CA SER A 15 10.60 28.40 3.26
C SER A 15 11.90 27.61 3.13
N LEU A 16 12.19 27.12 1.92
CA LEU A 16 13.48 26.56 1.50
C LEU A 16 14.65 27.58 1.60
N THR A 17 14.51 28.63 2.40
CA THR A 17 15.44 29.77 2.52
C THR A 17 16.02 29.96 3.92
N GLN A 18 15.62 29.21 4.95
CA GLN A 18 16.31 29.27 6.24
C GLN A 18 17.05 27.96 6.49
N SER A 19 18.35 27.96 6.18
CA SER A 19 19.28 27.00 6.74
C SER A 19 19.33 27.18 8.25
N VAL A 20 19.28 26.08 9.00
CA VAL A 20 19.68 26.04 10.41
C VAL A 20 21.06 26.70 10.53
N LYS A 21 21.23 27.64 11.46
CA LYS A 21 22.57 28.13 11.85
C LYS A 21 23.36 26.91 12.30
N ASP A 22 24.49 26.66 11.67
CA ASP A 22 25.32 25.43 11.78
C ASP A 22 24.81 24.21 11.01
N ALA A 23 24.21 24.39 9.82
CA ALA A 23 23.86 23.29 8.91
C ALA A 23 25.03 22.32 8.62
N ASP A 24 26.28 22.77 8.78
CA ASP A 24 27.48 21.95 8.62
C ASP A 24 27.64 20.90 9.72
N TRP A 25 27.21 21.16 10.96
CA TRP A 25 27.24 20.17 12.05
C TRP A 25 26.40 18.94 11.68
N HIS A 26 25.24 19.16 11.07
CA HIS A 26 24.33 18.07 10.67
C HIS A 26 24.81 17.24 9.46
N LYS A 27 26.00 17.53 8.90
CA LYS A 27 26.59 16.74 7.81
C LYS A 27 27.33 15.50 8.30
N GLU A 28 27.65 15.44 9.59
CA GLU A 28 28.43 14.36 10.19
C GLU A 28 27.67 13.65 11.33
N TYR A 29 28.20 12.50 11.76
CA TYR A 29 27.71 11.81 12.96
C TYR A 29 28.57 12.24 14.15
N HIS A 30 27.94 12.46 15.29
CA HIS A 30 28.60 13.02 16.48
C HIS A 30 28.64 12.04 17.64
N THR A 31 29.72 12.06 18.41
CA THR A 31 29.87 11.30 19.65
C THR A 31 28.84 11.74 20.70
N LEU A 32 28.66 10.94 21.76
CA LEU A 32 27.75 11.30 22.86
C LEU A 32 28.14 12.63 23.51
N GLU A 33 29.44 12.91 23.61
CA GLU A 33 29.95 14.12 24.24
C GLU A 33 29.62 15.36 23.41
N GLU A 34 29.87 15.32 22.10
CA GLU A 34 29.52 16.40 21.16
C GLU A 34 28.01 16.64 21.12
N ILE A 35 27.18 15.58 21.11
CA ILE A 35 25.72 15.71 21.20
C ILE A 35 25.32 16.41 22.51
N ASN A 36 25.93 16.01 23.63
CA ASN A 36 25.64 16.60 24.94
C ASN A 36 26.10 18.05 25.06
N GLN A 37 27.20 18.43 24.38
CA GLN A 37 27.67 19.81 24.28
C GLN A 37 26.70 20.63 23.43
N LYS A 38 26.28 20.13 22.26
CA LYS A 38 25.30 20.82 21.40
C LYS A 38 23.96 21.05 22.11
N LEU A 39 23.47 20.08 22.89
CA LEU A 39 22.26 20.27 23.70
C LEU A 39 22.44 21.38 24.75
N GLN A 40 23.62 21.47 25.38
CA GLN A 40 23.92 22.54 26.33
C GLN A 40 24.01 23.90 25.64
N GLU A 41 24.59 23.96 24.44
CA GLU A 41 24.61 25.17 23.62
C GLU A 41 23.20 25.65 23.29
N ILE A 42 22.31 24.75 22.85
CA ILE A 42 20.91 25.10 22.53
C ILE A 42 20.20 25.66 23.77
N ASP A 43 20.32 25.01 24.92
CA ASP A 43 19.74 25.45 26.20
C ASP A 43 20.26 26.82 26.66
N ASN A 44 21.57 27.06 26.52
CA ASN A 44 22.18 28.34 26.89
C ASN A 44 21.82 29.49 25.92
N THR A 45 21.46 29.16 24.68
CA THR A 45 21.30 30.15 23.60
C THR A 45 19.85 30.56 23.39
N TYR A 46 18.90 29.62 23.53
CA TYR A 46 17.51 29.84 23.13
C TYR A 46 16.56 29.75 24.33
N GLU A 47 15.86 30.85 24.63
CA GLU A 47 14.96 30.96 25.80
C GLU A 47 13.78 29.97 25.79
N ASN A 48 13.46 29.40 24.62
CA ASN A 48 12.39 28.41 24.47
C ASN A 48 12.85 26.97 24.68
N ALA A 49 14.14 26.74 24.99
CA ALA A 49 14.76 25.42 25.15
C ALA A 49 15.21 25.18 26.59
N PHE A 50 14.95 23.98 27.12
CA PHE A 50 15.25 23.62 28.50
C PHE A 50 15.86 22.21 28.57
N LEU A 51 17.15 22.12 28.88
CA LEU A 51 17.88 20.87 29.03
C LEU A 51 17.54 20.20 30.37
N PHE A 52 17.39 18.88 30.34
CA PHE A 52 17.15 18.07 31.54
C PHE A 52 17.72 16.65 31.37
N SER A 53 17.67 15.86 32.43
CA SER A 53 18.05 14.43 32.41
C SER A 53 16.85 13.58 32.80
N ILE A 54 16.54 12.53 32.03
CA ILE A 54 15.52 11.54 32.42
C ILE A 54 16.06 10.48 33.38
N GLY A 55 17.36 10.52 33.69
CA GLY A 55 18.04 9.61 34.58
C GLY A 55 19.38 9.13 34.02
N LYS A 56 20.03 8.24 34.77
CA LYS A 56 21.33 7.66 34.39
C LYS A 56 21.16 6.29 33.72
N SER A 57 22.07 5.95 32.81
CA SER A 57 22.20 4.62 32.19
C SER A 57 22.79 3.57 33.14
N TYR A 58 22.95 2.34 32.66
CA TYR A 58 23.62 1.28 33.42
C TYR A 58 25.06 1.65 33.81
N GLN A 59 25.84 2.23 32.88
CA GLN A 59 27.22 2.68 33.12
C GLN A 59 27.29 4.13 33.64
N ASN A 60 26.21 4.61 34.27
CA ASN A 60 26.13 5.89 34.97
C ASN A 60 26.29 7.15 34.09
N ARG A 61 25.89 7.09 32.81
CA ARG A 61 25.84 8.26 31.92
C ARG A 61 24.48 8.93 31.97
N ASP A 62 24.43 10.25 31.91
CA ASP A 62 23.15 10.96 31.79
C ASP A 62 22.45 10.63 30.47
N THR A 63 21.14 10.40 30.57
CA THR A 63 20.25 10.33 29.43
C THR A 63 19.61 11.71 29.29
N LYS A 64 20.29 12.60 28.57
CA LYS A 64 19.88 13.99 28.41
C LYS A 64 18.71 14.12 27.43
N GLY A 65 17.77 15.00 27.76
CA GLY A 65 16.69 15.44 26.89
C GLY A 65 16.59 16.96 26.89
N ILE A 66 15.91 17.52 25.90
CA ILE A 66 15.65 18.95 25.80
C ILE A 66 14.17 19.19 25.53
N LYS A 67 13.58 20.13 26.26
CA LYS A 67 12.18 20.52 26.14
C LYS A 67 12.10 21.85 25.40
N PHE A 68 11.22 21.94 24.41
CA PHE A 68 10.90 23.17 23.69
C PHE A 68 9.47 23.62 24.03
N THR A 69 9.30 24.90 24.36
CA THR A 69 8.00 25.49 24.76
C THR A 69 7.88 26.94 24.30
N GLY A 70 6.71 27.32 23.79
CA GLY A 70 6.37 28.71 23.49
C GLY A 70 5.92 29.53 24.70
N ALA A 71 5.43 30.75 24.45
CA ALA A 71 5.17 31.79 25.45
C ALA A 71 4.01 31.45 26.40
N PHE A 72 3.08 30.59 25.97
CA PHE A 72 1.97 30.14 26.81
C PHE A 72 2.42 29.09 27.85
N LYS A 73 2.25 29.40 29.13
CA LYS A 73 2.65 28.57 30.29
C LYS A 73 1.55 27.67 30.86
N ALA A 74 0.52 27.34 30.07
CA ALA A 74 -0.49 26.36 30.49
C ALA A 74 0.07 24.92 30.44
N ASP A 75 -0.63 23.95 31.04
CA ASP A 75 -0.35 22.51 30.90
C ASP A 75 -0.60 22.06 29.44
N LYS A 76 0.34 22.39 28.56
CA LYS A 76 0.23 22.14 27.13
C LYS A 76 0.36 20.65 26.82
N PRO A 77 -0.34 20.16 25.77
CA PRO A 77 -0.07 18.85 25.20
C PRO A 77 1.42 18.65 24.91
N VAL A 78 1.96 17.47 25.22
CA VAL A 78 3.36 17.12 24.99
C VAL A 78 3.47 16.11 23.84
N ILE A 79 4.37 16.38 22.90
CA ILE A 79 4.86 15.42 21.92
C ILE A 79 6.26 14.98 22.35
N TYR A 80 6.42 13.69 22.63
CA TYR A 80 7.71 13.11 22.98
C TYR A 80 8.38 12.49 21.74
N ILE A 81 9.63 12.83 21.50
CA ILE A 81 10.45 12.33 20.41
C ILE A 81 11.69 11.67 21.01
N GLN A 82 12.02 10.47 20.55
CA GLN A 82 13.27 9.79 20.92
C GLN A 82 14.00 9.23 19.71
N CYS A 83 15.30 9.04 19.90
CA CYS A 83 16.22 8.47 18.92
C CYS A 83 17.25 7.57 19.60
N LEU A 84 18.01 6.80 18.79
CA LEU A 84 19.10 5.94 19.26
C LEU A 84 18.71 4.98 20.38
N VAL A 85 17.49 4.43 20.33
CA VAL A 85 17.11 3.29 21.17
C VAL A 85 17.98 2.06 20.83
N HIS A 86 18.37 1.93 19.55
CA HIS A 86 19.42 1.03 19.11
C HIS A 86 20.71 1.82 18.85
N ALA A 87 21.81 1.42 19.47
CA ALA A 87 23.07 2.16 19.45
C ALA A 87 23.69 2.34 18.05
N ARG A 88 23.47 1.40 17.12
CA ARG A 88 24.02 1.44 15.76
C ARG A 88 23.32 2.43 14.82
N GLU A 89 22.19 3.00 15.20
CA GLU A 89 21.32 3.77 14.30
C GLU A 89 21.68 5.27 14.31
N TRP A 90 22.97 5.59 14.07
CA TRP A 90 23.55 6.93 14.23
C TRP A 90 22.76 8.05 13.56
N VAL A 91 22.20 7.79 12.37
CA VAL A 91 21.36 8.76 11.64
C VAL A 91 20.11 9.19 12.40
N SER A 92 19.53 8.32 13.24
CA SER A 92 18.39 8.72 14.08
C SER A 92 18.78 9.85 15.05
N GLY A 93 19.96 9.75 15.67
CA GLY A 93 20.49 10.78 16.56
C GLY A 93 20.63 12.14 15.85
N THR A 94 21.23 12.15 14.67
CA THR A 94 21.37 13.37 13.86
C THR A 94 20.01 13.97 13.49
N VAL A 95 19.01 13.15 13.14
CA VAL A 95 17.64 13.65 12.86
C VAL A 95 17.02 14.30 14.10
N CYS A 96 17.12 13.69 15.28
CA CYS A 96 16.64 14.32 16.51
C CYS A 96 17.33 15.66 16.79
N MET A 97 18.64 15.74 16.56
CA MET A 97 19.41 16.98 16.78
C MET A 97 19.03 18.06 15.77
N TYR A 98 18.80 17.70 14.50
CA TYR A 98 18.31 18.65 13.49
C TYR A 98 16.94 19.22 13.84
N ILE A 99 16.01 18.37 14.31
CA ILE A 99 14.69 18.81 14.78
C ILE A 99 14.83 19.72 16.01
N ALA A 100 15.73 19.40 16.94
CA ALA A 100 15.99 20.21 18.13
C ALA A 100 16.49 21.62 17.75
N ASP A 101 17.47 21.71 16.86
CA ASP A 101 17.96 23.00 16.35
C ASP A 101 16.85 23.77 15.62
N MET A 102 16.07 23.11 14.75
CA MET A 102 14.95 23.75 14.05
C MET A 102 13.93 24.34 15.02
N LEU A 103 13.53 23.61 16.07
CA LEU A 103 12.56 24.09 17.05
C LEU A 103 13.12 25.24 17.91
N ALA A 104 14.40 25.19 18.26
CA ALA A 104 15.06 26.25 19.00
C ALA A 104 15.15 27.54 18.17
N GLN A 105 15.72 27.43 16.97
CA GLN A 105 16.10 28.57 16.14
C GLN A 105 14.92 29.26 15.47
N SER A 106 13.88 28.51 15.11
CA SER A 106 12.74 29.04 14.38
C SER A 106 11.66 29.64 15.28
N TYR A 107 11.75 29.49 16.60
CA TYR A 107 10.80 30.12 17.51
C TYR A 107 10.95 31.65 17.53
N GLY A 108 9.85 32.37 17.34
CA GLY A 108 9.85 33.82 17.16
C GLY A 108 10.34 34.31 15.79
N GLN A 109 10.85 33.42 14.94
CA GLN A 109 11.34 33.73 13.58
C GLN A 109 10.39 33.20 12.51
N ASP A 110 9.92 31.96 12.67
CA ASP A 110 8.92 31.33 11.82
C ASP A 110 7.58 31.31 12.55
N GLN A 111 6.58 31.97 11.95
CA GLN A 111 5.24 32.10 12.54
C GLN A 111 4.62 30.73 12.86
N LYS A 112 4.87 29.73 12.01
CA LYS A 112 4.25 28.42 12.15
C LYS A 112 4.89 27.57 13.23
N VAL A 113 6.22 27.62 13.34
CA VAL A 113 6.94 27.00 14.47
C VAL A 113 6.56 27.69 15.78
N THR A 114 6.39 29.01 15.76
CA THR A 114 5.95 29.79 16.91
C THR A 114 4.54 29.37 17.36
N GLU A 115 3.55 29.40 16.45
CA GLU A 115 2.19 28.94 16.73
C GLU A 115 2.12 27.49 17.21
N LEU A 116 3.06 26.66 16.75
CA LEU A 116 3.14 25.27 17.13
C LEU A 116 3.66 25.11 18.57
N LEU A 117 4.75 25.76 18.92
CA LEU A 117 5.32 25.75 20.28
C LEU A 117 4.43 26.46 21.31
N ASP A 118 3.61 27.41 20.87
CA ASP A 118 2.57 28.03 21.69
C ASP A 118 1.41 27.08 22.00
N LYS A 119 1.12 26.12 21.11
CA LYS A 119 0.04 25.15 21.27
C LYS A 119 0.46 23.86 21.98
N MET A 120 1.72 23.46 21.87
CA MET A 120 2.22 22.20 22.43
C MET A 120 3.70 22.25 22.78
N ASP A 121 4.11 21.41 23.71
CA ASP A 121 5.50 21.23 24.09
C ASP A 121 6.13 20.05 23.33
N PHE A 122 7.39 20.20 22.96
CA PHE A 122 8.19 19.12 22.39
C PHE A 122 9.25 18.69 23.38
N VAL A 123 9.35 17.39 23.60
CA VAL A 123 10.43 16.81 24.40
C VAL A 123 11.22 15.89 23.49
N ILE A 124 12.52 16.16 23.34
CA ILE A 124 13.41 15.37 22.49
C ILE A 124 14.49 14.72 23.35
N VAL A 125 14.62 13.40 23.26
CA VAL A 125 15.70 12.62 23.89
C VAL A 125 16.54 11.96 22.77
N PRO A 126 17.66 12.58 22.36
CA PRO A 126 18.38 12.14 21.16
C PRO A 126 19.14 10.83 21.34
N VAL A 127 19.52 10.46 22.57
CA VAL A 127 20.28 9.24 22.86
C VAL A 127 19.66 8.46 24.03
N ILE A 128 18.74 7.54 23.72
CA ILE A 128 18.13 6.66 24.74
C ILE A 128 19.10 5.59 25.25
N ASN A 129 20.03 5.14 24.40
CA ASN A 129 21.02 4.11 24.73
C ASN A 129 22.46 4.68 24.78
N PRO A 130 22.80 5.55 25.75
CA PRO A 130 24.10 6.24 25.76
C PRO A 130 25.27 5.26 25.90
N ASP A 131 25.11 4.18 26.64
CA ASP A 131 26.18 3.20 26.86
C ASP A 131 26.47 2.38 25.61
N GLY A 132 25.42 1.88 24.95
CA GLY A 132 25.55 1.19 23.68
C GLY A 132 26.10 2.13 22.61
N TYR A 133 25.66 3.39 22.61
CA TYR A 133 26.09 4.40 21.64
C TYR A 133 27.58 4.67 21.73
N VAL A 134 28.10 4.99 22.93
CA VAL A 134 29.55 5.18 23.16
C VAL A 134 30.33 3.94 22.73
N TYR A 135 29.84 2.74 23.07
CA TYR A 135 30.50 1.51 22.67
C TYR A 135 30.51 1.31 21.14
N SER A 136 29.47 1.75 20.43
CA SER A 136 29.42 1.68 18.97
C SER A 136 30.46 2.57 18.29
N TRP A 137 30.98 3.59 18.98
CA TRP A 137 32.06 4.46 18.48
C TRP A 137 33.46 3.89 18.73
N ALA A 138 33.61 2.87 19.58
CA ALA A 138 34.94 2.41 20.01
C ALA A 138 35.80 1.85 18.87
N THR A 139 35.22 1.10 17.93
CA THR A 139 35.94 0.53 16.77
C THR A 139 34.99 0.31 15.58
N LYS A 140 35.56 0.06 14.39
CA LYS A 140 34.78 -0.35 13.22
C LYS A 140 33.97 -1.64 13.44
N VAL A 141 34.45 -2.55 14.29
CA VAL A 141 33.77 -3.81 14.61
C VAL A 141 32.55 -3.55 15.51
N THR A 142 32.69 -2.65 16.47
CA THR A 142 31.63 -2.33 17.44
C THR A 142 30.57 -1.39 16.89
N ARG A 143 30.82 -0.74 15.75
CA ARG A 143 29.88 0.13 15.02
C ARG A 143 28.48 -0.46 14.83
N SER A 144 28.37 -1.77 14.67
CA SER A 144 27.10 -2.47 14.46
C SER A 144 26.39 -2.88 15.77
N TRP A 145 26.90 -2.47 16.92
CA TRP A 145 26.33 -2.81 18.23
C TRP A 145 24.93 -2.21 18.43
N ARG A 146 23.97 -3.04 18.85
CA ARG A 146 22.56 -2.65 18.97
C ARG A 146 22.12 -2.38 20.41
N LYS A 147 22.49 -3.27 21.32
CA LYS A 147 21.95 -3.37 22.68
C LYS A 147 22.53 -2.30 23.62
N ASN A 148 22.02 -2.18 24.85
CA ASN A 148 22.75 -1.45 25.90
C ASN A 148 24.01 -2.24 26.35
N ARG A 149 24.66 -1.83 27.45
CA ARG A 149 25.92 -2.44 27.93
C ARG A 149 25.83 -3.07 29.32
N ILE A 150 24.64 -3.51 29.75
CA ILE A 150 24.54 -4.27 31.00
C ILE A 150 25.43 -5.53 30.96
N ARG A 151 26.20 -5.79 32.03
CA ARG A 151 26.97 -7.03 32.15
C ARG A 151 26.10 -8.16 32.67
N LEU A 152 26.05 -9.27 31.94
CA LEU A 152 25.16 -10.40 32.23
C LEU A 152 25.87 -11.63 32.82
N GLY A 153 27.20 -11.57 32.98
CA GLY A 153 27.98 -12.48 33.84
C GLY A 153 28.08 -13.97 33.45
N ILE A 154 27.99 -14.33 32.16
CA ILE A 154 28.11 -15.74 31.70
C ILE A 154 29.33 -15.90 30.78
N ARG A 155 29.86 -17.12 30.62
CA ARG A 155 30.86 -17.46 29.59
C ARG A 155 30.20 -17.53 28.22
N GLY A 156 30.68 -16.77 27.24
CA GLY A 156 30.12 -16.75 25.89
C GLY A 156 30.69 -15.60 25.04
N SER A 157 30.13 -15.40 23.85
CA SER A 157 30.48 -14.27 22.99
C SER A 157 30.12 -12.93 23.64
N GLU A 158 30.68 -11.84 23.15
CA GLU A 158 30.39 -10.51 23.70
C GLU A 158 28.87 -10.18 23.68
N LYS A 159 28.15 -10.62 22.64
CA LYS A 159 26.69 -10.48 22.58
C LYS A 159 25.96 -11.27 23.66
N CYS A 160 26.47 -12.44 24.06
CA CYS A 160 25.92 -13.23 25.17
C CYS A 160 26.20 -12.61 26.55
N ASN A 161 27.29 -11.86 26.65
CA ASN A 161 27.81 -11.35 27.92
C ASN A 161 27.29 -9.95 28.23
N PHE A 162 26.85 -9.20 27.21
CA PHE A 162 26.42 -7.82 27.35
C PHE A 162 25.11 -7.50 26.64
N GLY A 163 24.32 -6.64 27.29
CA GLY A 163 23.29 -5.84 26.67
C GLY A 163 21.92 -6.50 26.52
N VAL A 164 20.88 -5.68 26.61
CA VAL A 164 19.47 -5.92 26.28
C VAL A 164 19.06 -5.01 25.12
N ASP A 165 18.18 -5.49 24.25
CA ASP A 165 17.47 -4.64 23.29
C ASP A 165 16.43 -3.78 24.03
N LEU A 166 16.71 -2.48 24.18
CA LEU A 166 15.82 -1.56 24.89
C LEU A 166 14.43 -1.48 24.25
N ASN A 167 14.34 -1.62 22.92
CA ASN A 167 13.05 -1.61 22.19
C ASN A 167 12.27 -2.92 22.32
N ARG A 168 12.78 -3.88 23.09
CA ARG A 168 12.08 -5.12 23.49
C ARG A 168 11.86 -5.21 24.99
N ASN A 169 12.27 -4.20 25.77
CA ASN A 169 12.20 -4.21 27.23
C ASN A 169 10.99 -3.45 27.81
N TYR A 170 9.93 -3.19 27.03
CA TYR A 170 8.70 -2.53 27.48
C TYR A 170 7.60 -3.50 27.90
N GLY A 171 6.79 -3.13 28.90
CA GLY A 171 5.88 -4.05 29.59
C GLY A 171 4.59 -4.48 28.88
N TYR A 172 4.06 -3.67 27.95
CA TYR A 172 2.82 -4.03 27.29
C TYR A 172 3.04 -5.22 26.36
N LYS A 173 2.39 -6.35 26.66
CA LYS A 173 2.49 -7.60 25.88
C LYS A 173 3.94 -8.12 25.79
N TRP A 174 4.74 -7.85 26.82
CA TRP A 174 6.14 -8.25 26.92
C TRP A 174 6.28 -9.77 26.90
N GLY A 175 7.12 -10.28 25.99
CA GLY A 175 7.39 -11.71 25.86
C GLY A 175 6.23 -12.54 25.32
N CYS A 176 5.13 -11.93 24.89
CA CYS A 176 4.02 -12.66 24.28
C CYS A 176 4.15 -12.74 22.75
N CYS A 177 3.32 -13.60 22.18
CA CYS A 177 2.80 -13.47 20.82
C CYS A 177 3.81 -13.78 19.69
N ILE A 178 3.53 -13.31 18.48
CA ILE A 178 4.07 -13.75 17.16
C ILE A 178 5.62 -13.80 17.07
N ASP A 179 6.32 -13.19 18.02
CA ASP A 179 7.78 -13.15 18.16
C ASP A 179 8.28 -14.02 19.33
N GLN A 180 8.05 -15.35 19.26
CA GLN A 180 8.56 -16.32 20.25
C GLN A 180 10.09 -16.55 20.17
N TRP A 181 10.81 -15.80 19.34
CA TRP A 181 12.22 -16.02 18.99
C TRP A 181 13.20 -15.08 19.71
N HIS A 182 12.95 -14.70 20.97
CA HIS A 182 13.70 -13.62 21.64
C HIS A 182 14.23 -13.95 23.05
N ASP A 183 14.24 -15.23 23.43
CA ASP A 183 14.77 -15.68 24.73
C ASP A 183 16.26 -15.99 24.71
N ASN A 184 16.89 -15.97 23.53
CA ASN A 184 18.33 -16.15 23.42
C ASN A 184 19.07 -14.84 23.71
N ARG A 185 19.74 -14.80 24.86
CA ARG A 185 20.58 -13.67 25.32
C ARG A 185 21.68 -13.23 24.36
N CYS A 186 22.15 -14.12 23.50
CA CYS A 186 23.19 -13.84 22.52
C CYS A 186 22.68 -13.07 21.30
N GLU A 187 21.37 -12.92 21.14
CA GLU A 187 20.78 -12.22 20.02
C GLU A 187 20.76 -10.70 20.23
N ASP A 188 20.75 -10.00 19.11
CA ASP A 188 20.59 -8.54 19.03
C ASP A 188 19.25 -8.07 19.62
N THR A 189 18.22 -8.92 19.55
CA THR A 189 16.84 -8.64 19.95
C THR A 189 16.47 -9.15 21.33
N TRP A 190 17.45 -9.57 22.14
CA TRP A 190 17.16 -10.13 23.46
C TRP A 190 16.44 -9.11 24.37
N LYS A 191 15.24 -9.49 24.81
CA LYS A 191 14.25 -8.61 25.49
C LYS A 191 14.56 -8.28 26.95
N GLY A 192 15.58 -8.91 27.53
CA GLY A 192 15.87 -8.84 28.97
C GLY A 192 15.16 -9.93 29.78
N ARG A 193 15.37 -9.93 31.10
CA ARG A 193 14.84 -10.98 32.00
C ARG A 193 13.37 -10.80 32.38
N TYR A 194 12.91 -9.55 32.42
CA TYR A 194 11.54 -9.14 32.76
C TYR A 194 11.29 -7.76 32.13
N PRO A 195 10.04 -7.32 31.96
CA PRO A 195 9.78 -6.00 31.38
C PRO A 195 10.36 -4.91 32.26
N PHE A 196 10.90 -3.86 31.64
CA PHE A 196 11.61 -2.79 32.31
C PHE A 196 12.76 -3.28 33.21
N SER A 197 13.44 -4.36 32.83
CA SER A 197 14.64 -4.81 33.52
C SER A 197 15.82 -3.86 33.34
N GLN A 198 15.75 -2.89 32.42
CA GLN A 198 16.86 -1.98 32.11
C GLN A 198 16.57 -0.56 32.59
N ARG A 199 17.59 0.07 33.19
CA ARG A 199 17.50 1.42 33.76
C ARG A 199 17.09 2.45 32.72
N GLU A 200 17.60 2.35 31.50
CA GLU A 200 17.26 3.24 30.40
C GLU A 200 15.76 3.21 30.08
N THR A 201 15.14 2.02 29.98
CA THR A 201 13.69 1.91 29.77
C THR A 201 12.85 2.32 30.98
N GLN A 202 13.37 2.14 32.20
CA GLN A 202 12.72 2.63 33.42
C GLN A 202 12.70 4.15 33.46
N ASN A 203 13.81 4.81 33.08
CA ASN A 203 13.92 6.26 32.99
C ASN A 203 12.86 6.84 32.02
N VAL A 204 12.75 6.26 30.82
CA VAL A 204 11.74 6.68 29.83
C VAL A 204 10.32 6.47 30.37
N ARG A 205 10.02 5.28 30.92
CA ARG A 205 8.71 4.99 31.51
C ARG A 205 8.36 6.02 32.58
N ASN A 206 9.25 6.23 33.56
CA ASN A 206 9.01 7.11 34.69
C ASN A 206 8.75 8.55 34.23
N TYR A 207 9.55 9.04 33.27
CA TYR A 207 9.37 10.37 32.69
C TYR A 207 8.01 10.48 31.97
N LEU A 208 7.69 9.56 31.06
CA LEU A 208 6.44 9.57 30.30
C LEU A 208 5.21 9.44 31.19
N THR A 209 5.25 8.60 32.22
CA THR A 209 4.15 8.50 33.19
C THR A 209 4.02 9.75 34.04
N GLY A 210 5.13 10.44 34.32
CA GLY A 210 5.14 11.71 35.05
C GLY A 210 4.47 12.86 34.29
N LEU A 211 4.45 12.81 32.95
CA LEU A 211 3.71 13.77 32.12
C LEU A 211 2.18 13.62 32.26
N GLY A 212 1.71 12.46 32.72
CA GLY A 212 0.28 12.18 32.92
C GLY A 212 -0.55 12.40 31.66
N GLY A 213 -1.70 13.07 31.81
CA GLY A 213 -2.65 13.32 30.72
C GLY A 213 -2.16 14.30 29.63
N THR A 214 -1.00 14.95 29.82
CA THR A 214 -0.46 15.92 28.85
C THR A 214 0.21 15.24 27.67
N LEU A 215 0.74 14.01 27.81
CA LEU A 215 1.34 13.26 26.70
C LEU A 215 0.29 12.93 25.64
N LYS A 216 0.40 13.54 24.45
CA LYS A 216 -0.53 13.34 23.32
C LYS A 216 0.10 12.69 22.10
N GLY A 217 1.42 12.58 22.03
CA GLY A 217 2.11 11.94 20.92
C GLY A 217 3.48 11.40 21.32
N PHE A 218 3.89 10.33 20.62
CA PHE A 218 5.17 9.67 20.79
C PHE A 218 5.73 9.34 19.40
N ILE A 219 6.98 9.71 19.14
CA ILE A 219 7.70 9.42 17.89
C ILE A 219 9.05 8.80 18.26
N ASP A 220 9.36 7.65 17.66
CA ASP A 220 10.66 6.99 17.79
C ASP A 220 11.30 6.89 16.41
N PHE A 221 12.38 7.64 16.17
CA PHE A 221 13.11 7.56 14.92
C PHE A 221 14.10 6.40 14.98
N GLN A 222 13.93 5.46 14.06
CA GLN A 222 14.84 4.35 13.83
C GLN A 222 15.42 4.45 12.41
N ALA A 223 16.56 3.81 12.18
CA ALA A 223 17.19 3.77 10.87
C ALA A 223 16.74 2.52 10.08
N PHE A 224 16.82 2.60 8.76
CA PHE A 224 16.46 1.55 7.79
C PHE A 224 14.94 1.36 7.60
N GLY A 225 14.49 1.18 6.35
CA GLY A 225 13.10 0.82 6.00
C GLY A 225 12.30 1.90 5.26
N GLU A 226 12.58 3.19 5.48
CA GLU A 226 11.75 4.29 4.91
C GLU A 226 10.25 4.09 5.22
N ASP A 227 9.95 3.69 6.46
CA ASP A 227 8.62 3.27 6.90
C ASP A 227 8.08 4.13 8.05
N TRP A 228 6.76 4.29 8.11
CA TRP A 228 6.01 4.77 9.27
C TRP A 228 5.28 3.61 9.93
N TYR A 229 5.66 3.30 11.17
CA TYR A 229 4.99 2.31 12.00
C TYR A 229 4.14 3.01 13.07
N TYR A 230 2.88 2.60 13.21
CA TYR A 230 2.03 2.95 14.35
C TYR A 230 1.68 1.69 15.17
N PRO A 231 1.29 1.80 16.46
CA PRO A 231 1.39 0.72 17.46
C PRO A 231 0.79 -0.65 17.11
N TRP A 232 1.18 -1.64 17.93
CA TRP A 232 0.74 -3.05 17.96
C TRP A 232 1.37 -4.00 16.93
N ARG A 233 2.70 -4.19 17.02
CA ARG A 233 3.41 -5.26 16.28
C ARG A 233 3.19 -6.67 16.82
N TYR A 234 2.83 -6.78 18.10
CA TYR A 234 2.67 -8.08 18.74
C TYR A 234 1.40 -8.83 18.25
N THR A 235 0.50 -8.16 17.53
CA THR A 235 -0.77 -8.70 17.04
C THR A 235 -1.06 -8.19 15.62
N PHE A 236 -1.92 -8.90 14.90
CA PHE A 236 -2.49 -8.44 13.63
C PHE A 236 -3.74 -7.58 13.82
N GLU A 237 -4.19 -7.41 15.05
CA GLU A 237 -5.34 -6.56 15.38
C GLU A 237 -4.98 -5.08 15.27
N ASP A 238 -5.93 -4.31 14.74
CA ASP A 238 -5.82 -2.86 14.66
C ASP A 238 -5.97 -2.24 16.05
N THR A 239 -5.17 -1.19 16.32
CA THR A 239 -5.37 -0.32 17.49
C THR A 239 -6.78 0.28 17.49
N PRO A 240 -7.36 0.64 18.65
CA PRO A 240 -8.68 1.26 18.68
C PRO A 240 -8.71 2.57 17.87
N ASP A 241 -7.56 3.27 17.83
CA ASP A 241 -7.34 4.51 17.11
C ASP A 241 -6.67 4.31 15.74
N HIS A 242 -6.67 3.09 15.17
CA HIS A 242 -5.96 2.75 13.94
C HIS A 242 -6.22 3.73 12.80
N GLN A 243 -7.49 4.07 12.56
CA GLN A 243 -7.86 4.93 11.43
C GLN A 243 -7.20 6.31 11.54
N GLU A 244 -7.16 6.86 12.75
CA GLU A 244 -6.57 8.16 13.01
C GLU A 244 -5.04 8.10 12.98
N GLN A 245 -4.44 7.08 13.58
CA GLN A 245 -2.99 6.85 13.54
C GLN A 245 -2.49 6.68 12.10
N ARG A 246 -3.20 5.89 11.28
CA ARG A 246 -2.91 5.71 9.86
C ARG A 246 -3.07 7.00 9.08
N ARG A 247 -4.13 7.78 9.32
CA ARG A 247 -4.36 9.07 8.66
C ARG A 247 -3.20 10.02 8.91
N VAL A 248 -2.77 10.15 10.16
CA VAL A 248 -1.64 10.99 10.57
C VAL A 248 -0.34 10.53 9.90
N ALA A 249 -0.04 9.21 9.91
CA ALA A 249 1.16 8.67 9.28
C ALA A 249 1.19 8.87 7.76
N VAL A 250 0.04 8.77 7.07
CA VAL A 250 -0.07 9.06 5.63
C VAL A 250 0.21 10.52 5.33
N GLU A 251 -0.33 11.46 6.11
CA GLU A 251 -0.04 12.88 5.91
C GLU A 251 1.44 13.20 6.21
N ALA A 252 2.04 12.55 7.20
CA ALA A 252 3.46 12.68 7.51
C ALA A 252 4.33 12.23 6.33
N SER A 253 4.03 11.06 5.77
CA SER A 253 4.71 10.54 4.59
C SER A 253 4.58 11.46 3.36
N LYS A 254 3.39 12.01 3.13
CA LYS A 254 3.15 12.99 2.06
C LYS A 254 3.99 14.25 2.23
N ALA A 255 4.13 14.76 3.46
CA ALA A 255 4.94 15.95 3.72
C ALA A 255 6.42 15.68 3.47
N ILE A 256 6.94 14.53 3.89
CA ILE A 256 8.31 14.11 3.59
C ILE A 256 8.54 14.05 2.07
N TYR A 257 7.61 13.42 1.33
CA TYR A 257 7.68 13.33 -0.13
C TYR A 257 7.69 14.71 -0.80
N LYS A 258 6.86 15.64 -0.32
CA LYS A 258 6.79 17.01 -0.85
C LYS A 258 8.13 17.76 -0.73
N VAL A 259 8.87 17.53 0.37
CA VAL A 259 10.17 18.18 0.62
C VAL A 259 11.29 17.47 -0.15
N ASN A 260 11.38 16.14 -0.06
CA ASN A 260 12.52 15.40 -0.59
C ASN A 260 12.44 15.15 -2.11
N ARG A 261 11.24 15.21 -2.72
CA ARG A 261 10.91 14.92 -4.13
C ARG A 261 11.50 13.63 -4.70
N ARG A 262 11.96 12.73 -3.83
CA ARG A 262 12.76 11.57 -4.21
C ARG A 262 12.10 10.27 -3.77
N ARG A 263 11.47 10.21 -2.58
CA ARG A 263 10.97 8.96 -1.98
C ARG A 263 9.78 9.16 -1.04
N SER A 264 8.76 8.31 -1.18
CA SER A 264 7.60 8.25 -0.29
C SER A 264 7.84 7.19 0.77
N TYR A 265 7.60 7.51 2.04
CA TYR A 265 7.70 6.51 3.11
C TYR A 265 6.47 5.60 3.11
N THR A 266 6.64 4.31 3.33
CA THR A 266 5.50 3.37 3.37
C THR A 266 4.83 3.41 4.74
N VAL A 267 3.51 3.37 4.79
CA VAL A 267 2.76 3.42 6.06
C VAL A 267 2.24 2.04 6.42
N HIS A 268 2.71 1.50 7.55
CA HIS A 268 2.37 0.18 8.05
C HIS A 268 1.71 0.28 9.42
N SER A 269 0.66 -0.51 9.68
CA SER A 269 0.38 -0.88 11.08
C SER A 269 1.57 -1.68 11.56
N ALA A 270 1.99 -1.53 12.81
CA ALA A 270 3.14 -2.31 13.28
C ALA A 270 2.86 -3.83 13.21
N GLY A 271 1.59 -4.26 13.13
CA GLY A 271 1.16 -5.64 12.88
C GLY A 271 1.08 -6.05 11.40
N THR A 272 1.17 -5.14 10.43
CA THR A 272 1.31 -5.52 9.01
C THR A 272 2.78 -5.74 8.70
N PRO A 273 3.19 -6.91 8.15
CA PRO A 273 4.59 -7.16 7.85
C PRO A 273 5.14 -6.12 6.86
N GLY A 274 5.96 -5.21 7.39
CA GLY A 274 6.96 -4.47 6.61
C GLY A 274 8.03 -5.43 6.11
N TYR A 275 8.39 -5.29 4.85
CA TYR A 275 9.26 -6.20 4.08
C TYR A 275 10.60 -6.51 4.79
N THR A 276 10.80 -7.77 5.21
CA THR A 276 12.12 -8.41 5.21
C THR A 276 11.96 -9.85 4.75
N LYS A 277 12.58 -10.16 3.60
CA LYS A 277 12.43 -11.39 2.80
C LYS A 277 11.00 -11.62 2.31
N SER A 278 10.87 -11.87 1.00
CA SER A 278 9.67 -12.46 0.41
C SER A 278 9.06 -13.46 1.39
N ARG A 279 7.82 -13.24 1.83
CA ARG A 279 6.99 -14.39 2.20
C ARG A 279 6.93 -15.22 0.92
N ARG A 280 7.79 -16.24 0.83
CA ARG A 280 7.38 -17.48 0.21
C ARG A 280 6.12 -17.83 0.96
N THR A 281 4.97 -17.52 0.38
CA THR A 281 3.82 -18.41 0.51
C THR A 281 4.29 -19.73 -0.08
N SER A 282 5.00 -20.53 0.73
CA SER A 282 5.08 -21.95 0.50
C SER A 282 3.67 -22.46 0.76
N VAL A 283 2.86 -22.47 -0.28
CA VAL A 283 1.74 -23.39 -0.39
C VAL A 283 2.42 -24.76 -0.53
N THR A 284 2.70 -25.39 0.60
CA THR A 284 3.00 -26.81 0.62
C THR A 284 1.76 -27.52 0.11
N SER A 285 1.93 -28.24 -1.00
CA SER A 285 0.98 -29.13 -1.63
C SER A 285 0.18 -29.94 -0.61
N VAL A 286 -1.14 -29.79 -0.63
CA VAL A 286 -2.05 -30.65 0.14
C VAL A 286 -2.25 -31.94 -0.65
N GLU A 287 -1.38 -32.91 -0.40
CA GLU A 287 -1.67 -34.33 -0.61
C GLU A 287 -1.43 -35.06 0.72
N ALA A 288 -2.48 -35.11 1.56
CA ALA A 288 -2.83 -36.30 2.38
C ALA A 288 -4.07 -36.03 3.25
N LYS A 289 -5.17 -36.67 2.82
CA LYS A 289 -6.30 -37.23 3.61
C LYS A 289 -7.18 -36.32 4.48
N ALA A 290 -8.46 -36.36 4.09
CA ALA A 290 -9.63 -36.11 4.91
C ALA A 290 -9.59 -36.81 6.28
N MET A 291 -9.98 -36.04 7.30
CA MET A 291 -10.80 -36.38 8.47
C MET A 291 -10.84 -37.88 8.88
N LYS A 292 -9.99 -38.24 9.86
CA LYS A 292 -10.24 -39.34 10.81
C LYS A 292 -9.78 -38.89 12.21
N ILE A 293 -10.74 -38.82 13.12
CA ILE A 293 -10.57 -38.64 14.57
C ILE A 293 -10.20 -40.02 15.15
N THR A 294 -9.06 -40.18 15.83
CA THR A 294 -8.85 -41.23 16.84
C THR A 294 -7.72 -40.82 17.81
N PHE A 295 -7.97 -41.01 19.11
CA PHE A 295 -7.00 -40.88 20.20
C PHE A 295 -5.85 -41.89 20.07
N ILE A 296 -4.62 -41.49 20.42
CA ILE A 296 -3.56 -42.41 20.86
C ILE A 296 -2.79 -41.71 21.98
N VAL A 297 -3.15 -41.90 23.25
CA VAL A 297 -2.17 -41.72 24.33
C VAL A 297 -1.13 -42.84 24.17
N THR A 298 -0.09 -42.51 23.44
CA THR A 298 1.31 -42.82 23.66
C THR A 298 1.80 -42.48 25.07
N THR A 299 1.56 -43.30 26.09
CA THR A 299 2.61 -43.55 27.09
C THR A 299 3.90 -43.87 26.32
N PHE A 300 4.80 -42.90 26.15
CA PHE A 300 5.78 -42.92 25.05
C PHE A 300 5.11 -42.97 23.64
N GLY A 301 4.74 -41.80 23.09
CA GLY A 301 4.55 -41.58 21.63
C GLY A 301 3.12 -41.35 21.10
N GLY A 302 2.68 -40.09 20.96
CA GLY A 302 1.31 -39.71 20.48
C GLY A 302 0.39 -39.38 21.67
N LEU A 303 -0.57 -38.46 21.71
CA LEU A 303 -1.30 -37.61 20.77
C LEU A 303 -1.44 -36.21 21.42
N PHE A 304 -1.45 -35.15 20.61
CA PHE A 304 -1.87 -33.81 21.03
C PHE A 304 -3.39 -33.62 20.84
N LEU A 305 -4.02 -32.95 21.82
CA LEU A 305 -5.34 -32.32 21.69
C LEU A 305 -5.14 -30.89 21.18
N LEU A 306 -5.65 -30.57 19.99
CA LEU A 306 -5.65 -29.21 19.42
C LEU A 306 -7.05 -28.58 19.59
N ILE A 307 -7.13 -27.42 20.25
CA ILE A 307 -8.32 -26.57 20.28
C ILE A 307 -8.32 -25.73 18.99
N TYR A 308 -9.35 -25.88 18.15
CA TYR A 308 -9.59 -25.02 16.99
C TYR A 308 -10.57 -23.90 17.37
N LEU A 309 -10.22 -22.64 17.05
CA LEU A 309 -11.19 -21.54 16.96
C LEU A 309 -11.78 -21.54 15.54
N VAL A 310 -12.90 -22.24 15.38
CA VAL A 310 -13.81 -22.06 14.25
C VAL A 310 -14.67 -20.84 14.55
N LYS A 311 -14.62 -19.82 13.70
CA LYS A 311 -15.63 -18.77 13.65
C LYS A 311 -16.38 -18.86 12.32
N CYS A 312 -17.36 -19.75 12.27
CA CYS A 312 -18.51 -19.62 11.38
C CYS A 312 -19.72 -19.25 12.25
N ILE A 313 -20.47 -18.26 11.78
CA ILE A 313 -21.65 -17.69 12.42
C ILE A 313 -22.83 -18.63 12.21
N ASP A 314 -23.62 -18.88 13.25
CA ASP A 314 -25.08 -18.91 13.16
C ASP A 314 -25.66 -18.49 14.53
N SER A 315 -26.27 -17.32 14.63
CA SER A 315 -27.72 -17.26 14.72
C SER A 315 -28.19 -15.83 14.47
N GLY A 316 -29.22 -15.73 13.64
CA GLY A 316 -29.78 -14.48 13.15
C GLY A 316 -30.02 -13.42 14.23
N LYS A 317 -29.56 -12.20 13.94
CA LYS A 317 -30.23 -10.96 14.31
C LYS A 317 -29.73 -9.83 13.41
N VAL A 318 -30.71 -9.24 12.73
CA VAL A 318 -30.58 -8.03 11.93
C VAL A 318 -30.33 -6.86 12.87
N TYR A 319 -29.29 -6.07 12.61
CA TYR A 319 -29.20 -4.69 13.10
C TYR A 319 -29.18 -3.77 11.90
N SER A 320 -30.32 -3.10 11.67
CA SER A 320 -30.48 -2.04 10.69
C SER A 320 -29.77 -0.79 11.17
N GLY A 321 -28.87 -0.26 10.36
CA GLY A 321 -28.28 1.06 10.52
C GLY A 321 -28.07 1.67 9.15
N HIS A 322 -29.16 2.11 8.51
CA HIS A 322 -29.11 2.78 7.22
C HIS A 322 -28.47 4.16 7.35
N LYS A 323 -27.34 4.40 6.66
CA LYS A 323 -27.05 5.72 6.10
C LYS A 323 -27.38 5.65 4.61
N VAL A 324 -28.47 6.33 4.26
CA VAL A 324 -29.04 6.38 2.90
C VAL A 324 -28.03 7.07 1.98
N LEU A 325 -27.42 6.31 1.07
CA LEU A 325 -26.78 6.84 -0.13
C LEU A 325 -27.83 6.89 -1.24
N ARG A 326 -28.01 8.08 -1.81
CA ARG A 326 -28.81 8.48 -2.97
C ARG A 326 -29.36 7.29 -3.79
N VAL A 327 -30.68 7.09 -3.76
CA VAL A 327 -31.39 6.04 -4.52
C VAL A 327 -31.46 6.47 -5.99
N ILE A 328 -30.68 5.81 -6.84
CA ILE A 328 -30.92 5.77 -8.28
C ILE A 328 -32.01 4.70 -8.51
N PRO A 329 -33.14 5.01 -9.18
CA PRO A 329 -34.19 4.02 -9.42
C PRO A 329 -33.63 2.85 -10.25
N ARG A 330 -33.77 1.62 -9.73
CA ARG A 330 -33.32 0.37 -10.39
C ARG A 330 -34.52 -0.41 -10.89
N THR A 331 -34.39 -1.02 -12.07
CA THR A 331 -35.43 -1.92 -12.61
C THR A 331 -35.44 -3.27 -11.86
N LYS A 332 -36.57 -3.99 -11.88
CA LYS A 332 -36.73 -5.31 -11.22
C LYS A 332 -35.70 -6.34 -11.75
N ALA A 333 -35.33 -6.25 -13.02
CA ALA A 333 -34.28 -7.07 -13.63
C ALA A 333 -32.88 -6.78 -13.06
N GLN A 334 -32.54 -5.49 -12.84
CA GLN A 334 -31.28 -5.08 -12.21
C GLN A 334 -31.18 -5.54 -10.75
N ILE A 335 -32.29 -5.48 -10.01
CA ILE A 335 -32.34 -5.97 -8.63
C ILE A 335 -32.11 -7.48 -8.58
N ASN A 336 -32.74 -8.24 -9.48
CA ASN A 336 -32.54 -9.70 -9.56
C ASN A 336 -31.11 -10.07 -9.98
N PHE A 337 -30.51 -9.32 -10.91
CA PHE A 337 -29.11 -9.52 -11.30
C PHE A 337 -28.13 -9.24 -10.16
N LEU A 338 -28.28 -8.11 -9.46
CA LEU A 338 -27.43 -7.78 -8.32
C LEU A 338 -27.58 -8.80 -7.18
N ARG A 339 -28.77 -9.36 -6.99
CA ARG A 339 -28.97 -10.50 -6.07
C ARG A 339 -28.27 -11.76 -6.57
N SER A 340 -28.27 -12.05 -7.86
CA SER A 340 -27.55 -13.21 -8.42
C SER A 340 -26.01 -13.08 -8.31
N LEU A 341 -25.47 -11.85 -8.30
CA LEU A 341 -24.05 -11.59 -8.04
C LEU A 341 -23.61 -11.86 -6.59
N HIS A 342 -24.55 -12.02 -5.66
CA HIS A 342 -24.24 -12.41 -4.28
C HIS A 342 -23.96 -13.91 -4.15
N ASP A 343 -24.24 -14.70 -5.19
CA ASP A 343 -23.82 -16.09 -5.29
C ASP A 343 -22.71 -16.15 -6.36
N LEU A 344 -21.55 -16.70 -5.99
CA LEU A 344 -20.43 -16.84 -6.92
C LEU A 344 -20.89 -17.68 -8.12
N PHE A 345 -20.66 -17.20 -9.35
CA PHE A 345 -21.10 -17.90 -10.55
C PHE A 345 -20.13 -19.01 -10.92
N ASN A 346 -20.61 -20.24 -11.07
CA ASN A 346 -19.84 -21.27 -11.77
C ASN A 346 -19.80 -20.97 -13.29
N ASN A 347 -18.96 -21.68 -14.03
CA ASN A 347 -18.76 -21.41 -15.47
C ASN A 347 -20.05 -21.50 -16.31
N GLU A 348 -20.94 -22.46 -16.00
CA GLU A 348 -22.20 -22.63 -16.74
C GLU A 348 -23.15 -21.46 -16.51
N ALA A 349 -23.23 -20.97 -15.28
CA ALA A 349 -24.02 -19.79 -14.93
C ALA A 349 -23.46 -18.51 -15.58
N ILE A 350 -22.13 -18.34 -15.63
CA ILE A 350 -21.49 -17.25 -16.37
C ILE A 350 -21.89 -17.31 -17.85
N PHE A 351 -21.72 -18.48 -18.48
CA PHE A 351 -22.00 -18.62 -19.91
C PHE A 351 -23.46 -18.34 -20.26
N SER A 352 -24.39 -18.96 -19.53
CA SER A 352 -25.83 -18.73 -19.71
C SER A 352 -26.18 -17.25 -19.51
N LYS A 353 -25.56 -16.58 -18.54
CA LYS A 353 -25.80 -15.17 -18.29
C LYS A 353 -25.28 -14.27 -19.41
N LEU A 354 -24.12 -14.60 -19.98
CA LEU A 354 -23.59 -13.85 -21.13
C LEU A 354 -24.52 -13.98 -22.35
N GLU A 355 -25.03 -15.18 -22.63
CA GLU A 355 -26.02 -15.39 -23.70
C GLU A 355 -27.27 -14.52 -23.46
N GLU A 356 -27.85 -14.60 -22.26
CA GLU A 356 -29.01 -13.78 -21.86
C GLU A 356 -28.76 -12.27 -22.04
N THR A 357 -27.60 -11.76 -21.60
CA THR A 357 -27.25 -10.35 -21.72
C THR A 357 -27.07 -9.95 -23.19
N THR A 358 -26.40 -10.78 -24.00
CA THR A 358 -26.24 -10.49 -25.44
C THR A 358 -27.56 -10.55 -26.19
N ASP A 359 -28.46 -11.45 -25.81
CA ASP A 359 -29.79 -11.55 -26.40
C ASP A 359 -30.69 -10.38 -26.02
N ARG A 360 -30.60 -9.90 -24.77
CA ARG A 360 -31.34 -8.73 -24.30
C ARG A 360 -30.86 -7.44 -24.96
N TYR A 361 -29.57 -7.33 -25.23
CA TYR A 361 -28.94 -6.10 -25.72
C TYR A 361 -28.30 -6.27 -27.11
N LYS A 362 -28.92 -7.02 -28.03
CA LYS A 362 -28.38 -7.33 -29.39
C LYS A 362 -27.90 -6.12 -30.19
N GLY A 363 -28.51 -4.95 -29.97
CA GLY A 363 -28.11 -3.68 -30.60
C GLY A 363 -26.79 -3.07 -30.07
N ARG A 364 -26.19 -3.66 -29.03
CA ARG A 364 -25.07 -3.11 -28.26
C ARG A 364 -24.06 -4.16 -27.81
N ALA A 365 -24.49 -5.40 -27.58
CA ALA A 365 -23.68 -6.49 -27.05
C ALA A 365 -23.64 -7.66 -28.03
N ARG A 366 -22.43 -8.17 -28.30
CA ARG A 366 -22.20 -9.32 -29.18
C ARG A 366 -21.28 -10.34 -28.50
N MET A 367 -21.68 -11.61 -28.53
CA MET A 367 -20.83 -12.70 -28.05
C MET A 367 -19.67 -12.93 -29.03
N LEU A 368 -18.46 -13.08 -28.49
CA LEU A 368 -17.25 -13.48 -29.20
C LEU A 368 -16.75 -14.82 -28.64
N THR A 369 -16.20 -15.67 -29.51
CA THR A 369 -15.48 -16.88 -29.10
C THR A 369 -14.13 -16.90 -29.79
N PHE A 370 -13.04 -16.81 -29.01
CA PHE A 370 -11.67 -16.72 -29.56
C PHE A 370 -11.07 -18.08 -29.90
N GLY A 371 -11.60 -19.14 -29.32
CA GLY A 371 -11.10 -20.50 -29.51
C GLY A 371 -11.60 -21.44 -28.42
N LYS A 372 -10.82 -22.50 -28.18
CA LYS A 372 -11.07 -23.47 -27.13
C LYS A 372 -9.84 -23.63 -26.23
N SER A 373 -10.09 -23.85 -24.94
CA SER A 373 -9.09 -24.18 -23.92
C SER A 373 -8.45 -25.54 -24.14
N TYR A 374 -7.50 -25.92 -23.29
CA TYR A 374 -6.86 -27.25 -23.32
C TYR A 374 -7.90 -28.40 -23.26
N GLU A 375 -8.85 -28.32 -22.32
CA GLU A 375 -9.96 -29.27 -22.13
C GLU A 375 -11.17 -28.97 -23.04
N ARG A 376 -10.95 -28.23 -24.15
CA ARG A 376 -11.92 -27.97 -25.24
C ARG A 376 -13.14 -27.11 -24.87
N ARG A 377 -13.07 -26.30 -23.81
CA ARG A 377 -14.14 -25.34 -23.44
C ARG A 377 -14.00 -24.04 -24.24
N LYS A 378 -15.12 -23.43 -24.61
CA LYS A 378 -15.12 -22.18 -25.40
C LYS A 378 -14.54 -21.02 -24.58
N LEU A 379 -13.69 -20.22 -25.21
CA LEU A 379 -13.13 -18.99 -24.65
C LEU A 379 -13.98 -17.81 -25.10
N ASN A 380 -14.93 -17.41 -24.25
CA ASN A 380 -15.96 -16.43 -24.60
C ASN A 380 -15.70 -15.05 -24.01
N ALA A 381 -16.09 -14.03 -24.77
CA ALA A 381 -16.09 -12.63 -24.35
C ALA A 381 -17.33 -11.93 -24.91
N VAL A 382 -17.62 -10.73 -24.42
CA VAL A 382 -18.68 -9.88 -24.95
C VAL A 382 -18.07 -8.58 -25.46
N GLU A 383 -18.31 -8.27 -26.73
CA GLU A 383 -18.10 -6.94 -27.30
C GLU A 383 -19.29 -6.05 -26.98
N ILE A 384 -19.04 -4.84 -26.48
CA ILE A 384 -20.04 -3.85 -26.07
C ILE A 384 -19.73 -2.52 -26.77
N THR A 385 -20.69 -1.99 -27.52
CA THR A 385 -20.51 -0.78 -28.34
C THR A 385 -21.70 0.19 -28.28
N SER A 386 -21.46 1.48 -28.45
CA SER A 386 -22.53 2.48 -28.63
C SER A 386 -23.18 2.41 -30.03
N THR A 387 -22.46 1.95 -31.06
CA THR A 387 -22.92 1.90 -32.46
C THR A 387 -22.29 0.71 -33.20
N LEU A 388 -23.11 -0.25 -33.66
CA LEU A 388 -22.65 -1.53 -34.23
C LEU A 388 -21.82 -1.44 -35.53
N HIS A 389 -21.84 -0.30 -36.23
CA HIS A 389 -21.29 -0.20 -37.59
C HIS A 389 -20.10 0.75 -37.75
N ILE A 390 -19.66 1.41 -36.68
CA ILE A 390 -18.50 2.31 -36.71
C ILE A 390 -17.45 1.78 -35.72
N PRO A 391 -16.38 1.14 -36.21
CA PRO A 391 -15.32 0.62 -35.35
C PRO A 391 -14.65 1.77 -34.58
N LYS A 392 -14.76 1.74 -33.24
CA LYS A 392 -14.05 2.68 -32.37
C LYS A 392 -12.78 2.05 -31.82
N PRO A 393 -11.85 2.88 -31.28
CA PRO A 393 -10.80 2.40 -30.40
C PRO A 393 -11.37 1.47 -29.33
N LEU A 394 -10.65 0.40 -29.00
CA LEU A 394 -11.12 -0.73 -28.22
C LEU A 394 -10.30 -0.87 -26.94
N VAL A 395 -11.02 -1.05 -25.83
CA VAL A 395 -10.49 -1.43 -24.52
C VAL A 395 -10.79 -2.90 -24.26
N PHE A 396 -9.74 -3.70 -24.10
CA PHE A 396 -9.88 -5.12 -23.77
C PHE A 396 -9.71 -5.32 -22.26
N ILE A 397 -10.64 -6.04 -21.65
CA ILE A 397 -10.60 -6.38 -20.23
C ILE A 397 -10.68 -7.90 -20.11
N ASN A 398 -9.72 -8.54 -19.46
CA ASN A 398 -9.87 -9.93 -19.06
C ASN A 398 -9.89 -10.09 -17.54
N CYS A 399 -10.57 -11.14 -17.12
CA CYS A 399 -10.71 -11.57 -15.76
C CYS A 399 -10.40 -13.06 -15.64
N GLY A 400 -10.09 -13.52 -14.43
CA GLY A 400 -9.94 -14.94 -14.13
C GLY A 400 -8.82 -15.64 -14.90
N ILE A 401 -7.71 -14.96 -15.19
CA ILE A 401 -6.50 -15.62 -15.73
C ILE A 401 -5.87 -16.56 -14.68
N HIS A 402 -6.00 -16.23 -13.40
CA HIS A 402 -5.77 -17.16 -12.30
C HIS A 402 -7.09 -17.68 -11.76
N ALA A 403 -7.21 -19.01 -11.71
CA ALA A 403 -8.48 -19.67 -11.45
C ALA A 403 -9.08 -19.39 -10.06
N ARG A 404 -8.26 -19.27 -9.01
CA ARG A 404 -8.70 -19.04 -7.62
C ARG A 404 -9.22 -17.63 -7.32
N GLU A 405 -8.99 -16.67 -8.22
CA GLU A 405 -9.28 -15.25 -8.02
C GLU A 405 -10.75 -14.92 -8.34
N TRP A 406 -11.69 -15.59 -7.66
CA TRP A 406 -13.10 -15.62 -8.07
C TRP A 406 -13.81 -14.26 -8.09
N VAL A 407 -13.34 -13.27 -7.32
CA VAL A 407 -13.90 -11.91 -7.38
C VAL A 407 -13.65 -11.25 -8.74
N SER A 408 -12.58 -11.61 -9.45
CA SER A 408 -12.25 -11.06 -10.77
C SER A 408 -13.32 -11.39 -11.82
N PRO A 409 -13.68 -12.67 -12.10
CA PRO A 409 -14.79 -12.99 -13.00
C PRO A 409 -16.12 -12.34 -12.60
N ALA A 410 -16.44 -12.28 -11.31
CA ALA A 410 -17.65 -11.63 -10.82
C ALA A 410 -17.65 -10.12 -11.11
N THR A 411 -16.50 -9.45 -10.95
CA THR A 411 -16.33 -8.05 -11.32
C THR A 411 -16.49 -7.83 -12.83
N CYS A 412 -15.95 -8.70 -13.69
CA CYS A 412 -16.19 -8.61 -15.14
C CYS A 412 -17.68 -8.76 -15.51
N MET A 413 -18.39 -9.70 -14.88
CA MET A 413 -19.83 -9.86 -15.11
C MET A 413 -20.62 -8.60 -14.72
N TYR A 414 -20.25 -7.97 -13.60
CA TYR A 414 -20.83 -6.69 -13.19
C TYR A 414 -20.54 -5.59 -14.22
N ILE A 415 -19.31 -5.48 -14.72
CA ILE A 415 -18.92 -4.48 -15.73
C ILE A 415 -19.73 -4.64 -17.01
N ILE A 416 -19.90 -5.89 -17.50
CA ILE A 416 -20.72 -6.19 -18.68
C ILE A 416 -22.15 -5.70 -18.48
N GLU A 417 -22.77 -6.01 -17.34
CA GLU A 417 -24.13 -5.55 -17.05
C GLU A 417 -24.20 -4.02 -16.95
N GLN A 418 -23.24 -3.37 -16.29
CA GLN A 418 -23.27 -1.90 -16.14
C GLN A 418 -23.13 -1.21 -17.50
N LEU A 419 -22.18 -1.64 -18.33
CA LEU A 419 -21.97 -1.05 -19.66
C LEU A 419 -23.19 -1.25 -20.57
N THR A 420 -23.86 -2.40 -20.49
CA THR A 420 -25.03 -2.69 -21.34
C THR A 420 -26.30 -2.02 -20.84
N SER A 421 -26.62 -2.18 -19.54
CA SER A 421 -27.88 -1.76 -18.94
C SER A 421 -27.95 -0.27 -18.60
N GLN A 422 -26.82 0.38 -18.26
CA GLN A 422 -26.81 1.79 -17.81
C GLN A 422 -26.53 2.79 -18.94
N TYR A 423 -26.29 2.34 -20.18
CA TYR A 423 -26.12 3.25 -21.31
C TYR A 423 -27.22 4.33 -21.48
N PRO A 424 -28.53 4.03 -21.33
CA PRO A 424 -29.58 5.04 -21.43
C PRO A 424 -29.64 5.97 -20.20
N ASP A 425 -29.12 5.58 -19.04
CA ASP A 425 -29.41 6.27 -17.77
C ASP A 425 -28.18 6.94 -17.13
N ASP A 426 -26.98 6.36 -17.26
CA ASP A 426 -25.73 6.89 -16.71
C ASP A 426 -24.94 7.63 -17.80
N ILE A 427 -24.85 8.96 -17.64
CA ILE A 427 -24.13 9.86 -18.55
C ILE A 427 -22.65 9.47 -18.70
N THR A 428 -22.01 8.96 -17.65
CA THR A 428 -20.61 8.55 -17.67
C THR A 428 -20.45 7.27 -18.47
N VAL A 429 -21.36 6.31 -18.29
CA VAL A 429 -21.38 5.06 -19.08
C VAL A 429 -21.56 5.37 -20.57
N ARG A 430 -22.47 6.30 -20.88
CA ARG A 430 -22.67 6.76 -22.25
C ARG A 430 -21.43 7.45 -22.82
N GLN A 431 -20.78 8.33 -22.04
CA GLN A 431 -19.55 9.01 -22.46
C GLN A 431 -18.42 8.03 -22.76
N VAL A 432 -18.20 7.02 -21.89
CA VAL A 432 -17.13 6.04 -22.13
C VAL A 432 -17.44 5.16 -23.34
N LEU A 433 -18.68 4.69 -23.50
CA LEU A 433 -19.07 3.89 -24.65
C LEU A 433 -19.11 4.68 -25.96
N ASN A 434 -19.33 5.99 -25.93
CA ASN A 434 -19.21 6.82 -27.12
C ASN A 434 -17.75 7.03 -27.54
N LYS A 435 -16.80 6.93 -26.59
CA LYS A 435 -15.37 7.11 -26.85
C LYS A 435 -14.68 5.82 -27.31
N VAL A 436 -15.08 4.67 -26.77
CA VAL A 436 -14.45 3.37 -27.05
C VAL A 436 -15.45 2.24 -27.15
N ASP A 437 -15.05 1.14 -27.80
CA ASP A 437 -15.69 -0.16 -27.65
C ASP A 437 -15.02 -0.95 -26.53
N PHE A 438 -15.77 -1.79 -25.83
CA PHE A 438 -15.22 -2.70 -24.83
C PHE A 438 -15.32 -4.13 -25.32
N VAL A 439 -14.27 -4.92 -25.11
CA VAL A 439 -14.35 -6.38 -25.13
C VAL A 439 -14.00 -6.89 -23.76
N VAL A 440 -14.96 -7.55 -23.10
CA VAL A 440 -14.80 -8.05 -21.74
C VAL A 440 -14.84 -9.57 -21.75
N MET A 441 -13.76 -10.20 -21.30
CA MET A 441 -13.61 -11.65 -21.16
C MET A 441 -13.69 -12.04 -19.68
N PRO A 442 -14.83 -12.57 -19.18
CA PRO A 442 -15.00 -12.84 -17.75
C PRO A 442 -14.13 -13.95 -17.19
N VAL A 443 -13.81 -14.97 -18.00
CA VAL A 443 -13.03 -16.13 -17.56
C VAL A 443 -11.99 -16.47 -18.63
N PHE A 444 -10.76 -16.01 -18.43
CA PHE A 444 -9.62 -16.35 -19.29
C PHE A 444 -9.21 -17.81 -19.12
N ASN A 445 -9.03 -18.25 -17.87
CA ASN A 445 -8.63 -19.61 -17.52
C ASN A 445 -9.85 -20.50 -17.23
N VAL A 446 -10.64 -20.81 -18.26
CA VAL A 446 -11.90 -21.55 -18.09
C VAL A 446 -11.70 -22.95 -17.48
N ASP A 447 -10.61 -23.64 -17.84
CA ASP A 447 -10.34 -24.98 -17.33
C ASP A 447 -9.92 -24.96 -15.87
N GLY A 448 -8.98 -24.08 -15.53
CA GLY A 448 -8.58 -23.87 -14.14
C GLY A 448 -9.76 -23.39 -13.30
N TYR A 449 -10.60 -22.49 -13.82
CA TYR A 449 -11.76 -21.99 -13.10
C TYR A 449 -12.72 -23.13 -12.74
N VAL A 450 -13.12 -23.95 -13.72
CA VAL A 450 -13.95 -25.15 -13.49
C VAL A 450 -13.29 -26.10 -12.50
N TYR A 451 -11.99 -26.32 -12.62
CA TYR A 451 -11.24 -27.16 -11.69
C TYR A 451 -11.26 -26.60 -10.26
N SER A 452 -11.20 -25.27 -10.10
CA SER A 452 -11.27 -24.63 -8.79
C SER A 452 -12.63 -24.73 -8.11
N TRP A 453 -13.69 -24.86 -8.90
CA TRP A 453 -15.04 -25.13 -8.41
C TRP A 453 -15.26 -26.59 -8.02
N LYS A 454 -14.63 -27.53 -8.73
CA LYS A 454 -14.95 -28.96 -8.63
C LYS A 454 -13.93 -29.78 -7.82
N LYS A 455 -12.67 -29.34 -7.74
CA LYS A 455 -11.55 -30.16 -7.24
C LYS A 455 -10.66 -29.41 -6.27
N ASP A 456 -10.09 -28.28 -6.66
CA ASP A 456 -9.14 -27.53 -5.82
C ASP A 456 -9.38 -26.03 -5.88
N ARG A 457 -10.04 -25.50 -4.85
CA ARG A 457 -10.39 -24.08 -4.73
C ARG A 457 -9.18 -23.14 -4.80
N MET A 458 -7.97 -23.61 -4.50
CA MET A 458 -6.74 -22.82 -4.53
C MET A 458 -5.95 -22.96 -5.84
N TRP A 459 -6.49 -23.70 -6.83
CA TRP A 459 -5.87 -23.84 -8.13
C TRP A 459 -5.70 -22.49 -8.83
N ARG A 460 -4.51 -22.25 -9.38
CA ARG A 460 -4.15 -21.00 -10.07
C ARG A 460 -4.01 -21.17 -11.58
N LYS A 461 -3.28 -22.22 -11.98
CA LYS A 461 -2.73 -22.45 -13.32
C LYS A 461 -3.77 -22.91 -14.35
N SER A 462 -3.35 -23.09 -15.60
CA SER A 462 -4.11 -23.83 -16.61
C SER A 462 -4.28 -25.31 -16.24
N ARG A 463 -4.84 -26.12 -17.15
CA ARG A 463 -4.98 -27.58 -16.99
C ARG A 463 -4.24 -28.38 -18.06
N SER A 464 -3.27 -27.77 -18.74
CA SER A 464 -2.42 -28.44 -19.72
C SER A 464 -1.49 -29.47 -19.05
N LEU A 465 -1.17 -30.55 -19.77
CA LEU A 465 -0.18 -31.53 -19.32
C LEU A 465 1.22 -31.02 -19.64
N SER A 466 2.13 -31.12 -18.67
CA SER A 466 3.54 -30.75 -18.86
C SER A 466 4.33 -31.95 -19.40
N PRO A 467 4.95 -31.89 -20.59
CA PRO A 467 5.74 -33.00 -21.12
C PRO A 467 6.84 -33.42 -20.15
N GLY A 468 6.95 -34.72 -19.85
CA GLY A 468 7.99 -35.26 -18.97
C GLY A 468 7.79 -34.99 -17.46
N SER A 469 6.62 -34.51 -17.03
CA SER A 469 6.30 -34.30 -15.61
C SER A 469 4.89 -34.80 -15.28
N SER A 470 4.69 -35.25 -14.03
CA SER A 470 3.35 -35.54 -13.49
C SER A 470 2.56 -34.28 -13.11
N CYS A 471 3.22 -33.12 -13.08
CA CYS A 471 2.60 -31.86 -12.69
C CYS A 471 1.81 -31.21 -13.83
N VAL A 472 0.65 -30.66 -13.48
CA VAL A 472 -0.33 -30.11 -14.42
C VAL A 472 -0.33 -28.57 -14.37
N GLY A 473 -0.48 -27.97 -15.55
CA GLY A 473 -0.79 -26.56 -15.73
C GLY A 473 0.41 -25.64 -15.72
N THR A 474 0.23 -24.52 -16.43
CA THR A 474 1.15 -23.40 -16.57
C THR A 474 0.51 -22.14 -15.99
N ASP A 475 1.30 -21.26 -15.39
CA ASP A 475 0.84 -19.92 -15.02
C ASP A 475 0.62 -19.12 -16.32
N LEU A 476 -0.65 -18.89 -16.66
CA LEU A 476 -1.03 -18.20 -17.89
C LEU A 476 -0.48 -16.76 -17.93
N ASN A 477 -0.23 -16.12 -16.78
CA ASN A 477 0.38 -14.80 -16.71
C ASN A 477 1.92 -14.85 -16.58
N ARG A 478 2.54 -15.99 -16.92
CA ARG A 478 3.98 -16.16 -17.14
C ARG A 478 4.31 -16.73 -18.53
N ASN A 479 3.29 -16.99 -19.34
CA ASN A 479 3.42 -17.70 -20.61
C ASN A 479 3.53 -16.78 -21.84
N TRP A 480 3.38 -15.46 -21.68
CA TRP A 480 3.34 -14.54 -22.82
C TRP A 480 4.72 -14.30 -23.43
N GLY A 481 4.78 -14.19 -24.75
CA GLY A 481 6.01 -14.16 -25.56
C GLY A 481 6.80 -12.85 -25.52
N PHE A 482 6.83 -12.15 -24.38
CA PHE A 482 7.67 -10.98 -24.17
C PHE A 482 8.46 -11.15 -22.87
N ARG A 483 9.79 -11.16 -22.99
CA ARG A 483 10.70 -11.42 -21.86
C ARG A 483 10.40 -12.76 -21.18
N TRP A 484 9.90 -13.74 -21.94
CA TRP A 484 9.50 -15.04 -21.43
C TRP A 484 10.69 -15.82 -20.86
N GLY A 485 10.51 -16.46 -19.70
CA GLY A 485 11.57 -17.25 -19.03
C GLY A 485 12.63 -16.42 -18.30
N GLU A 486 12.54 -15.09 -18.32
CA GLU A 486 13.38 -14.20 -17.48
C GLU A 486 13.00 -14.31 -15.99
N PRO A 487 13.77 -13.70 -15.04
CA PRO A 487 13.45 -13.76 -13.62
C PRO A 487 12.00 -13.36 -13.30
N GLY A 488 11.43 -14.00 -12.27
CA GLY A 488 10.03 -13.80 -11.89
C GLY A 488 9.06 -14.89 -12.39
N ALA A 489 9.59 -15.85 -13.14
CA ALA A 489 8.91 -17.09 -13.51
C ALA A 489 9.78 -18.32 -13.19
N SER A 490 9.17 -19.50 -13.13
CA SER A 490 9.87 -20.77 -12.87
C SER A 490 9.85 -21.66 -14.10
N ASN A 491 10.95 -22.38 -14.34
CA ASN A 491 11.03 -23.44 -15.35
C ASN A 491 10.62 -24.82 -14.82
N HIS A 492 10.24 -24.92 -13.55
CA HIS A 492 9.87 -26.19 -12.92
C HIS A 492 8.36 -26.44 -13.07
N PRO A 493 7.91 -27.51 -13.76
CA PRO A 493 6.49 -27.74 -14.04
C PRO A 493 5.55 -27.77 -12.82
N CYS A 494 6.07 -28.17 -11.67
CA CYS A 494 5.32 -28.22 -10.41
C CYS A 494 5.22 -26.87 -9.71
N SER A 495 5.92 -25.83 -10.18
CA SER A 495 5.81 -24.48 -9.62
C SER A 495 4.46 -23.85 -9.95
N GLU A 496 3.93 -23.06 -9.01
CA GLU A 496 2.77 -22.18 -9.22
C GLU A 496 3.04 -21.06 -10.22
N SER A 497 4.32 -20.72 -10.43
CA SER A 497 4.80 -19.71 -11.39
C SER A 497 5.45 -20.33 -12.63
N TYR A 498 5.12 -21.60 -12.95
CA TYR A 498 5.68 -22.29 -14.11
C TYR A 498 5.32 -21.54 -15.41
N HIS A 499 6.32 -21.15 -16.21
CA HIS A 499 6.12 -20.34 -17.43
C HIS A 499 5.69 -21.14 -18.67
N GLY A 500 5.59 -22.47 -18.57
CA GLY A 500 5.32 -23.34 -19.72
C GLY A 500 6.60 -23.86 -20.38
N ASN A 501 6.44 -24.77 -21.34
CA ASN A 501 7.55 -25.40 -22.06
C ASN A 501 8.15 -24.50 -23.14
N SER A 502 7.36 -23.57 -23.69
CA SER A 502 7.78 -22.53 -24.61
C SER A 502 6.94 -21.27 -24.38
N ALA A 503 7.41 -20.13 -24.88
CA ALA A 503 6.58 -18.94 -24.98
C ALA A 503 5.29 -19.25 -25.75
N MET A 504 4.16 -18.73 -25.29
CA MET A 504 2.83 -18.93 -25.87
C MET A 504 2.45 -20.41 -26.01
N SER A 505 2.87 -21.28 -25.09
CA SER A 505 2.53 -22.72 -25.14
C SER A 505 1.05 -23.01 -24.90
N GLU A 506 0.38 -22.17 -24.12
CA GLU A 506 -0.98 -22.45 -23.64
C GLU A 506 -2.03 -22.05 -24.69
N LYS A 507 -2.99 -22.95 -24.96
CA LYS A 507 -4.02 -22.73 -25.99
C LYS A 507 -4.88 -21.50 -25.71
N GLU A 508 -5.15 -21.25 -24.43
CA GLU A 508 -5.86 -20.07 -23.94
C GLU A 508 -5.12 -18.78 -24.32
N VAL A 509 -3.80 -18.76 -24.09
CA VAL A 509 -2.93 -17.63 -24.40
C VAL A 509 -2.83 -17.43 -25.92
N GLN A 510 -2.62 -18.50 -26.68
CA GLN A 510 -2.56 -18.45 -28.15
C GLN A 510 -3.86 -17.88 -28.76
N ALA A 511 -5.01 -18.36 -28.30
CA ALA A 511 -6.31 -17.93 -28.84
C ALA A 511 -6.58 -16.45 -28.57
N VAL A 512 -6.30 -15.98 -27.35
CA VAL A 512 -6.52 -14.57 -26.99
C VAL A 512 -5.49 -13.67 -27.67
N ALA A 513 -4.22 -14.06 -27.71
CA ALA A 513 -3.18 -13.28 -28.37
C ALA A 513 -3.46 -13.07 -29.86
N LYS A 514 -3.85 -14.14 -30.58
CA LYS A 514 -4.26 -14.05 -31.98
C LYS A 514 -5.39 -13.03 -32.19
N TYR A 515 -6.37 -13.00 -31.28
CA TYR A 515 -7.44 -12.00 -31.34
C TYR A 515 -6.91 -10.59 -31.09
N LEU A 516 -6.11 -10.38 -30.04
CA LEU A 516 -5.56 -9.06 -29.70
C LEU A 516 -4.64 -8.51 -30.80
N GLU A 517 -3.82 -9.35 -31.41
CA GLU A 517 -2.99 -9.02 -32.58
C GLU A 517 -3.85 -8.60 -33.77
N SER A 518 -4.96 -9.30 -34.03
CA SER A 518 -5.86 -9.00 -35.16
C SER A 518 -6.55 -7.64 -35.06
N LEU A 519 -6.61 -7.04 -33.87
CA LEU A 519 -7.20 -5.71 -33.65
C LEU A 519 -6.28 -4.58 -34.14
N GLY A 520 -4.98 -4.83 -34.28
CA GLY A 520 -3.99 -3.82 -34.68
C GLY A 520 -4.12 -2.54 -33.86
N ARG A 521 -4.17 -1.38 -34.55
CA ARG A 521 -4.30 -0.05 -33.91
C ARG A 521 -5.64 0.18 -33.21
N ARG A 522 -6.65 -0.68 -33.43
CA ARG A 522 -7.93 -0.56 -32.73
C ARG A 522 -7.75 -0.86 -31.24
N LEU A 523 -6.84 -1.74 -30.84
CA LEU A 523 -6.57 -2.02 -29.43
C LEU A 523 -5.76 -0.88 -28.80
N VAL A 524 -6.41 -0.03 -28.01
CA VAL A 524 -5.76 1.15 -27.39
C VAL A 524 -5.50 0.97 -25.90
N ALA A 525 -6.29 0.14 -25.21
CA ALA A 525 -6.09 -0.12 -23.79
C ALA A 525 -6.37 -1.57 -23.41
N PHE A 526 -5.75 -1.99 -22.33
CA PHE A 526 -5.85 -3.32 -21.76
C PHE A 526 -5.89 -3.28 -20.23
N MET A 527 -6.78 -4.08 -19.64
CA MET A 527 -6.91 -4.26 -18.20
C MET A 527 -6.95 -5.74 -17.83
N ASP A 528 -5.96 -6.19 -17.05
CA ASP A 528 -5.92 -7.53 -16.44
C ASP A 528 -6.45 -7.44 -15.01
N ILE A 529 -7.64 -8.00 -14.75
CA ILE A 529 -8.26 -7.93 -13.42
C ILE A 529 -7.92 -9.18 -12.62
N HIS A 530 -7.31 -8.98 -11.46
CA HIS A 530 -6.82 -9.97 -10.52
C HIS A 530 -7.39 -9.76 -9.10
N SER A 531 -7.01 -10.65 -8.18
CA SER A 531 -7.11 -10.41 -6.74
C SER A 531 -6.00 -11.19 -6.03
N TYR A 532 -5.51 -10.79 -4.87
CA TYR A 532 -5.94 -9.68 -4.02
C TYR A 532 -4.73 -8.79 -3.74
N SER A 533 -4.95 -7.55 -3.34
CA SER A 533 -4.02 -6.67 -2.58
C SER A 533 -4.41 -5.19 -2.66
N GLN A 534 -5.44 -4.82 -3.43
CA GLN A 534 -5.80 -3.42 -3.71
C GLN A 534 -4.65 -2.64 -4.36
N ILE A 535 -4.17 -3.13 -5.50
CA ILE A 535 -3.02 -2.57 -6.24
C ILE A 535 -3.43 -2.31 -7.69
N LEU A 536 -3.11 -1.13 -8.22
CA LEU A 536 -3.21 -0.82 -9.64
C LEU A 536 -1.81 -0.68 -10.25
N MET A 537 -1.45 -1.60 -11.14
CA MET A 537 -0.10 -1.71 -11.67
C MET A 537 -0.04 -1.40 -13.16
N PHE A 538 1.09 -0.87 -13.62
CA PHE A 538 1.41 -0.67 -15.04
C PHE A 538 2.82 -1.20 -15.35
N PRO A 539 3.22 -1.36 -16.63
CA PRO A 539 4.54 -1.86 -17.00
C PRO A 539 5.71 -1.05 -16.43
N TRP A 540 6.88 -1.63 -16.21
CA TRP A 540 7.23 -3.04 -16.45
C TRP A 540 7.08 -3.92 -15.20
N GLY A 541 6.75 -5.19 -15.40
CA GLY A 541 6.93 -6.26 -14.42
C GLY A 541 8.32 -6.87 -14.48
N TYR A 542 8.88 -7.08 -15.67
CA TYR A 542 10.11 -7.86 -15.84
C TYR A 542 11.41 -7.13 -15.42
N THR A 543 11.37 -5.80 -15.31
CA THR A 543 12.55 -4.97 -15.00
C THR A 543 12.21 -3.79 -14.11
N LYS A 544 13.21 -3.33 -13.35
CA LYS A 544 13.17 -2.09 -12.55
C LYS A 544 13.39 -0.82 -13.39
N THR A 545 13.85 -0.96 -14.63
CA THR A 545 13.94 0.18 -15.57
C THR A 545 12.56 0.75 -15.82
N LYS A 546 12.44 2.08 -15.90
CA LYS A 546 11.16 2.73 -16.16
C LYS A 546 10.71 2.52 -17.60
N SER A 547 9.40 2.42 -17.81
CA SER A 547 8.81 2.46 -19.15
C SER A 547 8.89 3.87 -19.73
N ILE A 548 8.92 3.99 -21.06
CA ILE A 548 8.97 5.32 -21.71
C ILE A 548 7.77 6.18 -21.32
N ASP A 549 6.57 5.60 -21.18
CA ASP A 549 5.35 6.33 -20.79
C ASP A 549 5.25 6.58 -19.26
N ASN A 550 6.17 6.01 -18.46
CA ASN A 550 6.42 6.38 -17.06
C ASN A 550 7.49 7.47 -16.93
N GLU A 551 8.21 7.77 -18.00
CA GLU A 551 9.11 8.93 -18.10
C GLU A 551 8.53 10.05 -18.97
N GLU A 552 7.55 9.74 -19.82
CA GLU A 552 6.87 10.68 -20.73
C GLU A 552 6.15 11.75 -19.91
N LEU A 553 6.66 12.97 -20.04
CA LEU A 553 6.07 14.18 -19.49
C LEU A 553 5.02 14.70 -20.47
N ASP A 554 3.86 15.07 -19.94
CA ASP A 554 2.77 15.66 -20.72
C ASP A 554 3.22 16.93 -21.45
N THR A 555 3.09 16.96 -22.77
CA THR A 555 3.36 18.15 -23.61
C THR A 555 2.17 19.09 -23.73
N ARG A 556 1.02 18.80 -23.11
CA ARG A 556 -0.12 19.76 -23.02
C ARG A 556 0.10 20.92 -22.06
N SER A 557 1.27 21.04 -21.43
CA SER A 557 1.75 22.34 -20.95
C SER A 557 2.54 23.01 -22.08
N GLU A 558 1.84 23.47 -23.13
CA GLU A 558 2.41 24.47 -24.02
C GLU A 558 2.49 25.83 -23.29
N PRO A 559 3.45 26.68 -23.67
CA PRO A 559 4.05 27.69 -22.81
C PRO A 559 3.30 29.04 -22.84
N GLU A 560 3.60 29.88 -21.83
CA GLU A 560 3.26 31.30 -21.73
C GLU A 560 1.78 31.70 -21.51
N ASN A 561 1.45 31.98 -20.25
CA ASN A 561 0.89 33.30 -19.94
C ASN A 561 1.60 33.83 -18.69
N LYS A 562 2.44 34.84 -18.88
CA LYS A 562 3.01 35.66 -17.82
C LYS A 562 1.87 36.36 -17.09
N TYR A 563 1.47 35.85 -15.93
CA TYR A 563 0.68 36.63 -14.99
C TYR A 563 1.62 37.22 -13.94
N HIS A 564 1.85 38.54 -14.05
CA HIS A 564 2.53 39.33 -13.04
C HIS A 564 1.63 39.41 -11.80
N VAL A 565 2.08 38.86 -10.68
CA VAL A 565 1.46 39.10 -9.37
C VAL A 565 1.89 40.50 -8.94
N VAL A 566 1.00 41.47 -9.08
CA VAL A 566 1.13 42.78 -8.41
C VAL A 566 0.58 42.62 -6.99
N ASN A 567 1.45 42.77 -6.02
CA ASN A 567 1.10 42.72 -4.60
C ASN A 567 0.61 44.11 -4.17
N CYS A 568 -0.70 44.27 -3.95
CA CYS A 568 -1.24 45.47 -3.31
C CYS A 568 -1.71 45.14 -1.90
N ARG A 569 -1.05 45.77 -0.92
CA ARG A 569 -1.47 45.83 0.48
C ARG A 569 -2.79 46.60 0.58
N GLY A 570 -3.78 46.06 1.30
CA GLY A 570 -4.97 46.79 1.71
C GLY A 570 -6.07 45.85 2.20
N ASN A 571 -6.61 46.15 3.37
CA ASN A 571 -7.63 45.37 4.09
C ASN A 571 -8.95 45.19 3.31
N THR A 572 -9.71 44.18 3.75
CA THR A 572 -11.12 43.81 3.47
C THR A 572 -11.42 42.88 2.28
N ASP A 573 -11.90 41.69 2.66
CA ASP A 573 -12.85 40.78 2.01
C ASP A 573 -12.75 40.44 0.51
N GLY A 574 -12.26 39.22 0.26
CA GLY A 574 -12.50 38.45 -0.97
C GLY A 574 -11.52 38.72 -2.10
N ILE A 575 -10.72 37.71 -2.48
CA ILE A 575 -9.92 37.74 -3.72
C ILE A 575 -10.87 37.45 -4.89
N PHE A 576 -11.07 38.43 -5.77
CA PHE A 576 -11.79 38.27 -7.04
C PHE A 576 -10.81 38.25 -8.20
N LEU A 577 -11.07 37.39 -9.19
CA LEU A 577 -10.37 37.44 -10.47
C LEU A 577 -11.13 38.39 -11.40
N ILE A 578 -10.40 39.37 -11.95
CA ILE A 578 -10.88 40.26 -13.02
C ILE A 578 -10.18 39.81 -14.30
N THR A 579 -10.96 39.50 -15.34
CA THR A 579 -10.41 39.21 -16.67
C THR A 579 -9.89 40.49 -17.34
N GLY A 580 -9.03 40.37 -18.36
CA GLY A 580 -8.41 41.53 -19.03
C GLY A 580 -9.38 42.51 -19.71
N ASP A 581 -10.67 42.17 -19.78
CA ASP A 581 -11.79 42.99 -20.27
C ASP A 581 -12.71 43.53 -19.15
N GLY A 582 -12.35 43.34 -17.88
CA GLY A 582 -13.04 43.93 -16.74
C GLY A 582 -14.26 43.15 -16.21
N GLN A 583 -14.51 41.92 -16.67
CA GLN A 583 -15.57 41.08 -16.09
C GLN A 583 -15.14 40.34 -14.83
N ARG A 584 -16.06 40.24 -13.87
CA ARG A 584 -15.87 39.57 -12.57
C ARG A 584 -16.38 38.13 -12.68
N ILE A 585 -15.49 37.15 -12.47
CA ILE A 585 -15.86 35.73 -12.47
C ILE A 585 -15.87 35.22 -11.02
N GLU A 586 -17.04 34.77 -10.56
CA GLU A 586 -17.15 33.95 -9.35
C GLU A 586 -16.94 32.48 -9.73
N SER A 587 -15.84 31.85 -9.30
CA SER A 587 -15.72 30.41 -9.44
C SER A 587 -14.92 29.75 -8.31
N ASN A 588 -15.47 28.64 -7.84
CA ASN A 588 -14.99 27.78 -6.76
C ASN A 588 -13.54 27.33 -6.94
N PHE A 589 -12.75 27.50 -5.89
CA PHE A 589 -11.36 27.04 -5.77
C PHE A 589 -11.24 25.52 -5.93
N ALA A 590 -10.90 25.05 -7.12
CA ALA A 590 -10.44 23.68 -7.38
C ALA A 590 -9.52 23.61 -8.61
N ALA A 591 -8.50 24.45 -8.69
CA ALA A 591 -7.46 24.30 -9.71
C ALA A 591 -6.15 24.96 -9.27
N ILE A 592 -5.33 24.27 -8.45
CA ILE A 592 -3.96 24.72 -8.18
C ILE A 592 -2.97 23.52 -8.22
N ASN A 593 -2.00 23.63 -9.15
CA ASN A 593 -0.74 22.91 -9.32
C ASN A 593 -0.75 21.49 -9.93
N PHE A 594 -0.86 21.40 -11.25
CA PHE A 594 -0.31 20.27 -12.01
C PHE A 594 1.16 20.53 -12.36
N TYR A 595 2.08 20.04 -11.52
CA TYR A 595 3.47 19.81 -11.92
C TYR A 595 3.54 18.48 -12.70
N ARG A 596 4.20 18.50 -13.86
CA ARG A 596 4.44 17.38 -14.79
C ARG A 596 4.48 15.99 -14.13
N ILE A 597 3.35 15.28 -14.12
CA ILE A 597 3.25 13.88 -13.67
C ILE A 597 3.45 12.99 -14.90
N PRO A 598 4.31 11.96 -14.84
CA PRO A 598 4.43 11.03 -15.94
C PRO A 598 3.09 10.40 -16.31
N PHE A 599 2.89 10.18 -17.60
CA PHE A 599 1.59 9.83 -18.16
C PHE A 599 0.90 8.64 -17.45
N GLN A 600 1.61 7.51 -17.27
CA GLN A 600 1.03 6.33 -16.61
C GLN A 600 0.66 6.60 -15.15
N MET A 601 1.48 7.38 -14.43
CA MET A 601 1.21 7.79 -13.04
C MET A 601 0.00 8.71 -12.93
N ARG A 602 -0.24 9.59 -13.90
CA ARG A 602 -1.43 10.47 -13.94
C ARG A 602 -2.70 9.65 -14.13
N VAL A 603 -2.72 8.75 -15.12
CA VAL A 603 -3.89 7.91 -15.41
C VAL A 603 -4.18 6.99 -14.22
N SER A 604 -3.17 6.34 -13.65
CA SER A 604 -3.35 5.50 -12.45
C SER A 604 -3.87 6.28 -11.25
N ARG A 605 -3.39 7.51 -11.02
CA ARG A 605 -3.91 8.38 -9.97
C ARG A 605 -5.40 8.68 -10.17
N ALA A 606 -5.80 9.06 -11.39
CA ALA A 606 -7.20 9.34 -11.69
C ALA A 606 -8.11 8.12 -11.45
N MET A 607 -7.63 6.92 -11.78
CA MET A 607 -8.34 5.67 -11.50
C MET A 607 -8.49 5.41 -10.01
N VAL A 608 -7.41 5.52 -9.23
CA VAL A 608 -7.42 5.30 -7.78
C VAL A 608 -8.25 6.35 -7.04
N ASP A 609 -8.20 7.60 -7.47
CA ASP A 609 -9.03 8.67 -6.92
C ASP A 609 -10.52 8.40 -7.20
N ALA A 610 -10.87 7.90 -8.39
CA ALA A 610 -12.24 7.50 -8.71
C ALA A 610 -12.71 6.30 -7.89
N ILE A 611 -11.88 5.26 -7.73
CA ILE A 611 -12.14 4.12 -6.84
C ILE A 611 -12.48 4.63 -5.44
N LYS A 612 -11.64 5.52 -4.90
CA LYS A 612 -11.79 6.02 -3.53
C LYS A 612 -13.03 6.91 -3.36
N THR A 613 -13.20 7.89 -4.25
CA THR A 613 -14.22 8.93 -4.08
C THR A 613 -15.60 8.54 -4.61
N LYS A 614 -15.67 7.66 -5.61
CA LYS A 614 -16.93 7.25 -6.26
C LYS A 614 -17.31 5.79 -6.00
N GLY A 615 -16.37 4.95 -5.57
CA GLY A 615 -16.60 3.52 -5.29
C GLY A 615 -17.47 3.22 -4.06
N GLY A 616 -17.78 4.24 -3.25
CA GLY A 616 -18.76 4.20 -2.16
C GLY A 616 -18.23 3.77 -0.79
N ASP A 617 -17.07 3.12 -0.73
CA ASP A 617 -16.48 2.57 0.51
C ASP A 617 -15.15 3.24 0.91
N ASN A 618 -14.73 4.28 0.19
CA ASN A 618 -13.46 5.00 0.42
C ASN A 618 -12.22 4.08 0.39
N THR A 619 -12.28 3.02 -0.42
CA THR A 619 -11.23 2.00 -0.53
C THR A 619 -9.98 2.60 -1.15
N SER A 620 -8.83 2.29 -0.54
CA SER A 620 -7.53 2.82 -0.98
C SER A 620 -6.76 1.76 -1.74
N TYR A 621 -6.36 2.09 -2.97
CA TYR A 621 -5.46 1.28 -3.78
C TYR A 621 -4.08 1.95 -3.81
N ILE A 622 -3.01 1.16 -3.80
CA ILE A 622 -1.67 1.66 -4.17
C ILE A 622 -1.50 1.53 -5.68
N PHE A 623 -0.66 2.36 -6.30
CA PHE A 623 -0.42 2.29 -7.74
C PHE A 623 1.00 2.63 -8.13
N GLY A 624 1.43 2.14 -9.29
CA GLY A 624 2.81 2.28 -9.75
C GLY A 624 3.26 1.18 -10.72
N GLN A 625 4.52 1.24 -11.12
CA GLN A 625 5.15 0.23 -11.94
C GLN A 625 5.18 -1.12 -11.21
N THR A 626 4.76 -2.20 -11.89
CA THR A 626 4.61 -3.53 -11.29
C THR A 626 5.85 -3.99 -10.54
N SER A 627 7.03 -3.89 -11.17
CA SER A 627 8.28 -4.34 -10.56
C SER A 627 8.57 -3.65 -9.23
N ASP A 628 8.12 -2.40 -9.04
CA ASP A 628 8.42 -1.56 -7.88
C ASP A 628 7.49 -1.79 -6.70
N ILE A 629 6.21 -2.02 -6.99
CA ILE A 629 5.19 -2.12 -5.95
C ILE A 629 4.75 -3.56 -5.65
N LEU A 630 5.17 -4.52 -6.49
CA LEU A 630 4.89 -5.94 -6.30
C LEU A 630 6.19 -6.75 -6.24
N TYR A 631 6.64 -7.32 -7.37
CA TYR A 631 7.93 -7.99 -7.53
C TYR A 631 8.26 -8.12 -9.03
N ILE A 632 9.48 -8.57 -9.35
CA ILE A 632 9.87 -8.83 -10.75
C ILE A 632 9.08 -10.02 -11.30
N GLU A 633 8.36 -9.82 -12.39
CA GLU A 633 7.59 -10.86 -13.08
C GLU A 633 7.77 -10.78 -14.60
N SER A 634 8.01 -11.94 -15.23
CA SER A 634 8.29 -12.05 -16.65
C SER A 634 7.19 -12.82 -17.39
N GLY A 635 7.06 -12.62 -18.70
CA GLY A 635 6.06 -13.31 -19.52
C GLY A 635 4.60 -12.97 -19.18
N THR A 636 4.34 -11.73 -18.74
CA THR A 636 3.00 -11.25 -18.34
C THR A 636 2.22 -10.68 -19.53
N THR A 637 0.89 -10.77 -19.48
CA THR A 637 0.00 -10.23 -20.53
C THR A 637 0.23 -8.73 -20.75
N LYS A 638 0.29 -7.98 -19.65
CA LYS A 638 0.44 -6.53 -19.62
C LYS A 638 1.75 -6.08 -20.27
N ASP A 639 2.87 -6.70 -19.91
CA ASP A 639 4.18 -6.36 -20.47
C ASP A 639 4.28 -6.77 -21.95
N TYR A 640 3.66 -7.89 -22.34
CA TYR A 640 3.59 -8.29 -23.75
C TYR A 640 2.81 -7.27 -24.59
N LEU A 641 1.63 -6.84 -24.15
CA LEU A 641 0.83 -5.87 -24.91
C LEU A 641 1.52 -4.50 -25.01
N TYR A 642 2.21 -4.07 -23.95
CA TYR A 642 2.96 -2.82 -23.96
C TYR A 642 4.23 -2.91 -24.81
N GLY A 643 5.03 -3.95 -24.60
CA GLY A 643 6.36 -4.09 -25.22
C GLY A 643 6.33 -4.63 -26.64
N HIS A 644 5.45 -5.57 -26.94
CA HIS A 644 5.32 -6.21 -28.25
C HIS A 644 4.24 -5.52 -29.11
N LEU A 645 2.99 -5.41 -28.63
CA LEU A 645 1.89 -4.82 -29.40
C LEU A 645 1.81 -3.29 -29.34
N LYS A 646 2.67 -2.64 -28.53
CA LYS A 646 2.73 -1.18 -28.37
C LYS A 646 1.42 -0.55 -27.90
N VAL A 647 0.63 -1.28 -27.11
CA VAL A 647 -0.60 -0.78 -26.49
C VAL A 647 -0.23 0.10 -25.30
N LYS A 648 -0.44 1.42 -25.45
CA LYS A 648 0.02 2.43 -24.47
C LYS A 648 -0.63 2.30 -23.08
N TYR A 649 -1.94 2.04 -23.04
CA TYR A 649 -2.71 1.99 -21.79
C TYR A 649 -2.88 0.56 -21.28
N THR A 650 -1.83 -0.04 -20.74
CA THR A 650 -1.85 -1.41 -20.20
C THR A 650 -1.75 -1.40 -18.68
N PHE A 651 -2.68 -2.06 -18.01
CA PHE A 651 -2.75 -2.09 -16.55
C PHE A 651 -3.15 -3.47 -16.03
N SER A 652 -2.75 -3.76 -14.79
CA SER A 652 -3.25 -4.89 -14.00
C SER A 652 -3.83 -4.37 -12.68
N MET A 653 -4.98 -4.89 -12.26
CA MET A 653 -5.66 -4.47 -11.03
C MET A 653 -5.81 -5.65 -10.09
N GLU A 654 -5.15 -5.61 -8.93
CA GLU A 654 -5.38 -6.52 -7.82
C GLU A 654 -6.53 -5.98 -6.96
N LEU A 655 -7.70 -6.63 -7.01
CA LEU A 655 -8.90 -6.23 -6.28
C LEU A 655 -8.76 -6.47 -4.76
N ARG A 656 -9.87 -6.28 -4.04
CA ARG A 656 -9.97 -6.55 -2.61
C ARG A 656 -9.65 -8.01 -2.26
N ASP A 657 -9.23 -8.29 -1.03
CA ASP A 657 -8.87 -7.35 0.04
C ASP A 657 -7.34 -7.23 0.20
N THR A 658 -6.85 -6.81 1.35
CA THR A 658 -5.40 -6.73 1.63
C THR A 658 -4.87 -7.97 2.37
N GLY A 659 -5.64 -9.06 2.42
CA GLY A 659 -5.23 -10.36 2.97
C GLY A 659 -6.09 -10.90 4.11
N ARG A 660 -7.17 -10.23 4.51
CA ARG A 660 -8.09 -10.73 5.56
C ARG A 660 -8.85 -11.97 5.08
N HIS A 661 -9.34 -11.92 3.84
CA HIS A 661 -10.04 -13.01 3.17
C HIS A 661 -9.26 -13.51 1.96
N GLY A 662 -8.40 -12.67 1.38
CA GLY A 662 -7.60 -13.01 0.21
C GLY A 662 -8.48 -13.54 -0.93
N PHE A 663 -8.16 -14.74 -1.44
CA PHE A 663 -8.91 -15.38 -2.51
C PHE A 663 -10.33 -15.88 -2.11
N LEU A 664 -10.65 -15.91 -0.80
CA LEU A 664 -11.94 -16.34 -0.25
C LEU A 664 -12.81 -15.15 0.18
N LEU A 665 -12.83 -14.09 -0.63
CA LEU A 665 -13.58 -12.86 -0.36
C LEU A 665 -15.08 -13.15 -0.15
N PRO A 666 -15.70 -12.71 0.96
CA PRO A 666 -17.12 -12.91 1.21
C PRO A 666 -17.98 -12.32 0.11
N ALA A 667 -19.02 -13.05 -0.31
CA ALA A 667 -19.83 -12.66 -1.46
C ALA A 667 -20.52 -11.29 -1.32
N ARG A 668 -20.84 -10.88 -0.09
CA ARG A 668 -21.33 -9.51 0.23
C ARG A 668 -20.39 -8.38 -0.20
N LEU A 669 -19.11 -8.67 -0.45
CA LEU A 669 -18.10 -7.71 -0.90
C LEU A 669 -17.91 -7.71 -2.43
N ILE A 670 -18.55 -8.61 -3.18
CA ILE A 670 -18.44 -8.68 -4.65
C ILE A 670 -18.94 -7.38 -5.28
N VAL A 671 -20.18 -6.99 -5.01
CA VAL A 671 -20.76 -5.77 -5.60
C VAL A 671 -20.01 -4.50 -5.20
N PRO A 672 -19.65 -4.27 -3.91
CA PRO A 672 -18.78 -3.15 -3.56
C PRO A 672 -17.44 -3.13 -4.31
N THR A 673 -16.78 -4.28 -4.43
CA THR A 673 -15.50 -4.41 -5.15
C THR A 673 -15.65 -4.18 -6.65
N ALA A 674 -16.73 -4.68 -7.26
CA ALA A 674 -16.99 -4.48 -8.67
C ALA A 674 -17.37 -3.02 -9.01
N ARG A 675 -18.16 -2.38 -8.14
CA ARG A 675 -18.55 -0.98 -8.28
C ARG A 675 -17.34 -0.06 -8.24
N GLU A 676 -16.45 -0.21 -7.25
CA GLU A 676 -15.25 0.63 -7.16
C GLU A 676 -14.31 0.41 -8.35
N ALA A 677 -14.09 -0.84 -8.77
CA ALA A 677 -13.26 -1.16 -9.93
C ALA A 677 -13.82 -0.53 -11.22
N PHE A 678 -15.15 -0.56 -11.39
CA PHE A 678 -15.81 0.05 -12.53
C PHE A 678 -15.65 1.57 -12.57
N GLU A 679 -15.68 2.26 -11.42
CA GLU A 679 -15.36 3.70 -11.36
C GLU A 679 -13.92 3.99 -11.80
N GLY A 680 -12.97 3.14 -11.40
CA GLY A 680 -11.59 3.20 -11.89
C GLY A 680 -11.49 3.02 -13.40
N ILE A 681 -12.18 2.03 -13.97
CA ILE A 681 -12.18 1.77 -15.42
C ILE A 681 -12.83 2.92 -16.21
N LYS A 682 -13.91 3.52 -15.70
CA LYS A 682 -14.48 4.72 -16.33
C LYS A 682 -13.46 5.87 -16.33
N ALA A 683 -12.75 6.07 -15.22
CA ALA A 683 -11.72 7.10 -15.12
C ALA A 683 -10.53 6.85 -16.06
N LEU A 684 -10.12 5.59 -16.28
CA LEU A 684 -9.13 5.24 -17.31
C LEU A 684 -9.55 5.81 -18.67
N VAL A 685 -10.75 5.44 -19.15
CA VAL A 685 -11.24 5.85 -20.47
C VAL A 685 -11.35 7.36 -20.61
N LEU A 686 -11.88 8.04 -19.59
CA LEU A 686 -12.02 9.48 -19.59
C LEU A 686 -10.67 10.21 -19.67
N ASN A 687 -9.61 9.64 -19.08
CA ASN A 687 -8.26 10.22 -19.08
C ASN A 687 -7.38 9.75 -20.26
N MET A 688 -7.88 8.91 -21.17
CA MET A 688 -7.15 8.55 -22.38
C MET A 688 -7.09 9.71 -23.36
N GLN A 689 -5.89 10.01 -23.84
CA GLN A 689 -5.62 10.78 -25.04
C GLN A 689 -5.55 9.81 -26.21
N LEU A 690 -6.62 9.80 -27.02
CA LEU A 690 -6.69 9.04 -28.26
C LEU A 690 -6.50 10.05 -29.39
N ASN A 691 -5.52 9.82 -30.26
CA ASN A 691 -5.42 10.55 -31.51
C ASN A 691 -6.48 9.93 -32.43
N VAL A 692 -7.67 10.53 -32.45
CA VAL A 692 -8.78 10.13 -33.32
C VAL A 692 -8.56 10.71 -34.70
#